data_AF-A0A5B8MTF6-F1
#
_entry.id   AF-A0A5B8MTF6-F1
#
_cell.length_a   1.000
_cell.length_b   1.000
_cell.length_c   1.000
_cell.angle_alpha   90.00
_cell.angle_beta   90.00
_cell.angle_gamma   90.00
#
_symmetry.space_group_name_H-M   'P 1'
#
loop_
_entity.id
_entity.type
_entity.pdbx_description
1 polymer ?
#
loop_
_entity_poly.entity_id
_entity_poly.type
_entity_poly.pdbx_seq_one_letter_code
_entity_poly.pdbx_strand_id
1 'polypeptide(L)'
;MIRTKWKLCHPRHNAKACYWGGKGEGNGLGAGVKRDVLFGPGHYGAGRRHVLATATGGRGALGLRAYAEVQHGAALPLGLLDAHSGRELQLQRRTGLGALSRGLTDAAGLRCLLGHRPLLRGLRCNAKSKADASTKVSVKGKKGTKARNTLTARTENASTDTRAGGDDGGAGNTYLDHVLTQLTRTQLPFLQGASEASEGADLEAGPWDSSKSVVVVQGEAKHLGMKCTWKQHFHYNTGAFCEELVNDDMHVWWGYDGKDTTWEVDFSGLPSILELDDKETSLLCTWIRNGIWLVPGLRENQLKITLAEEVKEPGDWQLLREQSYGRAAGSQGRGVVVRERQGKAGGGSDSTILEVQLKEGKVKARLQVCTKTWRPMDLTLPVCGDIEKTTYTDFEAMCKVDEGELDVVYPRHTVQVASGGGKNEYWATECYLRDANEEKEGSFDLFTVPEVPLFPPDTSFDADMKGEIDYFQARSGHIVVKPKINGKEIPGMMILDTGASGFVITKKLADDLDLEAFGELYVAGVTQKVKSQFRRASSIQLGPVCMRNPLFMEMNIDGVVHGSPEPVVGILGYDFFRRCVVEMPPLEQTVLRSGFVPSSYMPRPERKIMVYDPTQYEELNHKYADKLVWKDLQLVANVPHIYATFGKDSKNGSAKDGGEEEEHLALFMLDSGAGGAGIMFHARASQEYQLLEPSELESLSNTKSIRGIGGEASSGGMKVIEGKMKYLQVSGARFENVLSLIAMGGGFDLSLHTAGMICADLMVQCRVIFDYPRRRFAMIQGE
;
A
#
# COMPACT_ATOMS: atom_id res chain seq x y z
N MET A 1 45.28 -47.66 14.75
CA MET A 1 45.89 -47.68 16.11
C MET A 1 44.88 -47.18 17.12
N ILE A 2 45.01 -47.58 18.38
CA ILE A 2 44.40 -47.03 19.62
C ILE A 2 43.04 -46.30 19.50
N ARG A 3 41.97 -46.97 20.00
CA ARG A 3 40.77 -46.31 20.56
C ARG A 3 41.03 -45.97 22.03
N THR A 4 40.47 -44.86 22.53
CA THR A 4 40.27 -44.67 23.99
C THR A 4 38.95 -43.96 24.29
N LYS A 5 38.25 -44.40 25.35
CA LYS A 5 37.08 -43.74 25.95
C LYS A 5 37.53 -42.82 27.12
N TRP A 6 36.56 -42.41 27.95
CA TRP A 6 36.64 -41.77 29.30
C TRP A 6 36.41 -40.24 29.27
N LYS A 7 35.66 -39.63 30.21
CA LYS A 7 34.76 -40.16 31.27
C LYS A 7 33.73 -39.08 31.68
N LEU A 8 32.61 -39.47 32.30
CA LEU A 8 31.75 -38.53 33.05
C LEU A 8 32.40 -38.16 34.39
N CYS A 9 32.24 -36.89 34.80
CA CYS A 9 32.36 -36.43 36.19
C CYS A 9 31.36 -35.29 36.46
N HIS A 10 30.47 -35.47 37.45
CA HIS A 10 29.75 -34.37 38.11
C HIS A 10 30.61 -33.81 39.25
N PRO A 11 30.36 -32.55 39.66
CA PRO A 11 29.96 -32.34 41.06
C PRO A 11 28.68 -31.48 41.19
N ARG A 12 28.35 -31.11 42.44
CA ARG A 12 27.04 -30.58 42.89
C ARG A 12 27.06 -29.08 43.21
N HIS A 13 25.87 -28.51 43.43
CA HIS A 13 25.68 -27.17 44.04
C HIS A 13 26.45 -26.99 45.36
N ASN A 14 26.91 -25.76 45.62
CA ASN A 14 26.35 -24.97 46.72
C ASN A 14 26.66 -23.47 46.57
N ALA A 15 25.93 -22.62 47.31
CA ALA A 15 26.03 -21.17 47.23
C ALA A 15 26.76 -20.54 48.43
N LYS A 16 27.39 -19.37 48.21
CA LYS A 16 27.22 -18.15 49.03
C LYS A 16 28.01 -16.97 48.46
N ALA A 17 27.57 -15.75 48.77
CA ALA A 17 28.25 -14.51 48.41
C ALA A 17 29.26 -14.08 49.50
N CYS A 18 30.20 -13.19 49.15
CA CYS A 18 30.78 -12.25 50.10
C CYS A 18 31.32 -10.99 49.41
N TYR A 19 31.50 -9.93 50.20
CA TYR A 19 31.94 -8.59 49.78
C TYR A 19 33.46 -8.44 49.80
N TRP A 20 34.02 -7.67 48.86
CA TRP A 20 35.04 -6.60 49.03
C TRP A 20 35.41 -6.06 47.62
N GLY A 21 35.88 -4.83 47.42
CA GLY A 21 36.18 -3.77 48.39
C GLY A 21 37.46 -3.04 48.01
N GLY A 22 37.37 -1.94 47.24
CA GLY A 22 38.55 -1.17 46.82
C GLY A 22 38.18 0.19 46.24
N LYS A 23 38.49 1.27 46.97
CA LYS A 23 38.42 2.66 46.50
C LYS A 23 39.77 3.10 45.92
N GLY A 24 39.74 4.05 44.99
CA GLY A 24 40.90 4.83 44.56
C GLY A 24 40.44 6.17 43.96
N GLU A 25 40.56 7.25 44.72
CA GLU A 25 40.21 8.62 44.29
C GLU A 25 41.48 9.36 43.84
N GLY A 26 41.39 10.26 42.87
CA GLY A 26 42.55 11.01 42.36
C GLY A 26 42.20 12.08 41.32
N ASN A 27 41.89 13.30 41.77
CA ASN A 27 41.67 14.46 40.88
C ASN A 27 42.99 15.09 40.44
N GLY A 28 43.03 15.63 39.21
CA GLY A 28 44.16 16.42 38.69
C GLY A 28 43.79 17.27 37.48
N LEU A 29 43.76 18.60 37.65
CA LEU A 29 43.56 19.59 36.59
C LEU A 29 44.92 20.01 35.99
N GLY A 30 44.98 20.35 34.69
CA GLY A 30 46.20 20.90 34.09
C GLY A 30 46.05 21.35 32.63
N ALA A 31 46.29 22.64 32.38
CA ALA A 31 46.15 23.31 31.08
C ALA A 31 47.03 22.75 29.94
N GLY A 32 46.57 22.91 28.69
CA GLY A 32 47.30 22.53 27.47
C GLY A 32 48.08 23.67 26.80
N VAL A 33 48.72 23.38 25.66
CA VAL A 33 49.52 24.33 24.85
C VAL A 33 49.21 24.14 23.36
N LYS A 34 49.05 25.24 22.62
CA LYS A 34 48.98 25.24 21.14
C LYS A 34 50.36 25.07 20.52
N ARG A 35 50.42 24.47 19.33
CA ARG A 35 51.28 25.00 18.24
C ARG A 35 50.78 24.60 16.86
N ASP A 36 50.76 25.59 15.99
CA ASP A 36 50.28 25.52 14.61
C ASP A 36 51.41 25.14 13.61
N VAL A 37 50.99 24.86 12.37
CA VAL A 37 51.43 25.55 11.13
C VAL A 37 52.11 24.75 9.99
N LEU A 38 51.58 25.02 8.78
CA LEU A 38 52.10 24.92 7.39
C LEU A 38 52.22 23.58 6.61
N PHE A 39 51.46 23.55 5.48
CA PHE A 39 51.83 23.31 4.06
C PHE A 39 53.25 22.76 3.71
N GLY A 40 53.46 22.00 2.61
CA GLY A 40 52.71 21.95 1.34
C GLY A 40 53.15 20.84 0.34
N PRO A 41 52.93 21.00 -0.99
CA PRO A 41 52.65 19.87 -1.91
C PRO A 41 53.75 19.47 -2.92
N GLY A 42 53.51 18.37 -3.66
CA GLY A 42 54.28 17.96 -4.85
C GLY A 42 53.49 17.02 -5.80
N HIS A 43 53.70 17.14 -7.11
CA HIS A 43 52.97 16.44 -8.20
C HIS A 43 53.95 15.87 -9.25
N TYR A 44 53.45 14.96 -10.10
CA TYR A 44 54.06 14.43 -11.35
C TYR A 44 55.29 13.50 -11.27
N GLY A 45 55.36 12.55 -12.21
CA GLY A 45 56.56 11.77 -12.53
C GLY A 45 56.30 10.33 -13.01
N ALA A 46 56.09 10.12 -14.32
CA ALA A 46 56.00 8.78 -14.90
C ALA A 46 57.35 8.31 -15.48
N GLY A 47 57.62 6.99 -15.49
CA GLY A 47 58.84 6.46 -16.12
C GLY A 47 58.91 4.93 -16.17
N ARG A 48 58.83 4.34 -17.38
CA ARG A 48 59.13 2.91 -17.62
C ARG A 48 60.64 2.69 -17.78
N ARG A 49 61.12 1.51 -17.37
CA ARG A 49 62.30 0.85 -17.98
C ARG A 49 62.03 -0.66 -18.14
N HIS A 50 62.78 -1.28 -19.04
CA HIS A 50 62.66 -2.69 -19.46
C HIS A 50 64.07 -3.31 -19.53
N VAL A 51 64.14 -4.61 -19.86
CA VAL A 51 65.38 -5.41 -20.10
C VAL A 51 66.20 -5.60 -18.79
N LEU A 52 66.85 -6.73 -18.49
CA LEU A 52 67.33 -7.86 -19.31
C LEU A 52 67.12 -9.22 -18.61
N ALA A 53 67.36 -10.34 -19.31
CA ALA A 53 66.94 -11.69 -18.91
C ALA A 53 68.09 -12.73 -18.90
N THR A 54 67.85 -13.87 -18.25
CA THR A 54 68.56 -15.16 -18.46
C THR A 54 67.66 -16.36 -18.17
N ALA A 55 67.92 -17.49 -18.84
CA ALA A 55 67.25 -18.80 -18.66
C ALA A 55 68.09 -19.72 -17.72
N THR A 56 67.82 -21.01 -17.41
CA THR A 56 67.33 -22.14 -18.24
C THR A 56 66.79 -23.34 -17.42
N GLY A 57 65.81 -24.08 -17.98
CA GLY A 57 65.45 -25.48 -17.63
C GLY A 57 64.42 -25.65 -16.48
N GLY A 58 63.42 -26.55 -16.50
CA GLY A 58 62.99 -27.57 -17.49
C GLY A 58 63.19 -29.01 -16.97
N ARG A 59 62.27 -29.99 -17.08
CA ARG A 59 60.90 -30.15 -17.65
C ARG A 59 60.11 -31.06 -16.67
N GLY A 60 58.78 -31.23 -16.62
CA GLY A 60 57.64 -31.24 -17.57
C GLY A 60 56.72 -32.43 -17.14
N ALA A 61 55.46 -32.65 -17.53
CA ALA A 61 54.41 -31.92 -18.29
C ALA A 61 53.04 -32.41 -17.69
N LEU A 62 51.81 -32.40 -18.25
CA LEU A 62 51.11 -32.06 -19.51
C LEU A 62 49.60 -32.06 -19.12
N GLY A 63 48.62 -31.29 -19.63
CA GLY A 63 48.53 -30.26 -20.67
C GLY A 63 47.68 -29.05 -20.22
N LEU A 64 46.89 -28.29 -21.00
CA LEU A 64 46.20 -28.34 -22.32
C LEU A 64 44.68 -28.64 -22.24
N ARG A 65 43.76 -27.80 -22.78
CA ARG A 65 43.93 -26.50 -23.46
C ARG A 65 42.63 -25.68 -23.50
N ALA A 66 42.74 -24.35 -23.59
CA ALA A 66 41.67 -23.41 -23.97
C ALA A 66 42.21 -22.40 -25.02
N TYR A 67 41.31 -21.65 -25.69
CA TYR A 67 41.63 -20.66 -26.74
C TYR A 67 41.55 -19.20 -26.24
N ALA A 68 41.97 -18.24 -27.06
CA ALA A 68 42.10 -16.82 -26.69
C ALA A 68 41.61 -15.84 -27.80
N GLU A 69 41.53 -14.55 -27.40
CA GLU A 69 41.09 -13.34 -28.13
C GLU A 69 41.85 -13.06 -29.44
N VAL A 70 41.24 -12.54 -30.53
CA VAL A 70 40.59 -11.22 -30.79
C VAL A 70 41.57 -10.04 -30.97
N GLN A 71 41.41 -9.32 -32.09
CA GLN A 71 41.78 -7.90 -32.26
C GLN A 71 40.75 -7.18 -33.15
N HIS A 72 40.52 -5.88 -32.90
CA HIS A 72 39.71 -4.97 -33.73
C HIS A 72 40.45 -4.57 -35.02
N GLY A 73 39.82 -4.04 -36.08
CA GLY A 73 38.41 -3.73 -36.32
C GLY A 73 38.22 -2.30 -36.89
N ALA A 74 37.37 -2.11 -37.92
CA ALA A 74 36.97 -0.80 -38.46
C ALA A 74 35.82 -0.88 -39.49
N ALA A 75 35.22 0.27 -39.80
CA ALA A 75 34.36 0.62 -40.96
C ALA A 75 32.84 0.30 -40.90
N LEU A 76 32.11 1.12 -41.67
CA LEU A 76 30.65 1.23 -41.80
C LEU A 76 30.09 0.29 -42.88
N PRO A 77 28.76 0.19 -43.00
CA PRO A 77 28.13 0.17 -44.31
C PRO A 77 27.07 1.26 -44.52
N LEU A 78 27.05 1.79 -45.75
CA LEU A 78 25.95 2.59 -46.31
C LEU A 78 25.38 1.81 -47.51
N GLY A 79 24.06 1.73 -47.62
CA GLY A 79 23.39 1.93 -48.91
C GLY A 79 22.86 0.73 -49.71
N LEU A 80 21.58 0.89 -50.06
CA LEU A 80 20.91 0.55 -51.33
C LEU A 80 20.36 -0.88 -51.58
N LEU A 81 19.04 -0.87 -51.84
CA LEU A 81 18.27 -1.64 -52.86
C LEU A 81 18.23 -3.17 -52.71
N ASP A 82 17.05 -3.79 -52.73
CA ASP A 82 16.25 -3.88 -53.96
C ASP A 82 14.73 -3.75 -53.76
N ALA A 83 13.95 -3.67 -54.85
CA ALA A 83 12.48 -3.60 -54.81
C ALA A 83 11.84 -4.14 -56.10
N HIS A 84 10.70 -4.87 -56.01
CA HIS A 84 9.58 -4.70 -56.97
C HIS A 84 8.29 -5.48 -56.64
N SER A 85 7.15 -4.84 -57.00
CA SER A 85 5.86 -5.41 -57.45
C SER A 85 5.17 -6.55 -56.67
N GLY A 86 4.01 -6.24 -56.07
CA GLY A 86 3.00 -7.24 -55.71
C GLY A 86 2.05 -7.61 -56.86
N ARG A 87 0.98 -8.36 -56.53
CA ARG A 87 -0.20 -8.61 -57.39
C ARG A 87 -1.45 -8.81 -56.53
N GLU A 88 -2.58 -8.25 -56.97
CA GLU A 88 -3.91 -8.63 -56.48
C GLU A 88 -4.27 -10.06 -56.93
N LEU A 89 -5.19 -10.70 -56.20
CA LEU A 89 -6.03 -11.76 -56.76
C LEU A 89 -7.37 -11.84 -56.02
N GLN A 90 -8.46 -11.59 -56.74
CA GLN A 90 -9.82 -11.78 -56.24
C GLN A 90 -10.15 -13.28 -56.11
N LEU A 91 -10.92 -13.67 -55.10
CA LEU A 91 -11.54 -15.01 -55.03
C LEU A 91 -13.06 -14.92 -55.19
N GLN A 92 -13.59 -15.52 -56.26
CA GLN A 92 -15.03 -15.60 -56.51
C GLN A 92 -15.69 -16.78 -55.77
N ARG A 93 -16.94 -16.60 -55.32
CA ARG A 93 -17.79 -17.69 -54.81
C ARG A 93 -18.61 -18.32 -55.95
N ARG A 94 -18.55 -19.65 -56.10
CA ARG A 94 -19.59 -20.53 -56.68
C ARG A 94 -19.40 -21.96 -56.12
N THR A 95 -20.25 -22.45 -55.23
CA THR A 95 -21.52 -23.19 -55.48
C THR A 95 -21.37 -24.49 -56.26
N GLY A 96 -21.61 -25.63 -55.59
CA GLY A 96 -21.79 -26.96 -56.21
C GLY A 96 -22.17 -28.00 -55.16
N LEU A 97 -23.29 -28.73 -55.36
CA LEU A 97 -23.73 -29.83 -54.48
C LEU A 97 -23.27 -31.19 -55.02
N GLY A 98 -23.03 -32.14 -54.12
CA GLY A 98 -22.87 -33.56 -54.38
C GLY A 98 -23.10 -34.35 -53.08
N ALA A 99 -23.76 -35.51 -53.13
CA ALA A 99 -24.24 -36.22 -51.93
C ALA A 99 -24.17 -37.75 -52.07
N LEU A 100 -24.60 -38.47 -51.01
CA LEU A 100 -24.75 -39.94 -50.86
C LEU A 100 -23.46 -40.70 -50.43
N SER A 101 -23.51 -41.70 -49.52
CA SER A 101 -24.60 -42.12 -48.60
C SER A 101 -24.16 -43.13 -47.51
N ARG A 102 -24.97 -43.26 -46.44
CA ARG A 102 -25.08 -44.37 -45.45
C ARG A 102 -23.90 -44.55 -44.45
N GLY A 103 -24.14 -44.79 -43.16
CA GLY A 103 -25.38 -44.69 -42.35
C GLY A 103 -25.36 -45.51 -41.04
N LEU A 104 -26.28 -45.19 -40.10
CA LEU A 104 -26.61 -45.90 -38.83
C LEU A 104 -25.52 -45.82 -37.73
N THR A 105 -25.83 -45.71 -36.42
CA THR A 105 -27.10 -45.61 -35.66
C THR A 105 -26.93 -44.84 -34.34
N ASP A 106 -28.04 -44.42 -33.73
CA ASP A 106 -28.27 -43.95 -32.34
C ASP A 106 -27.45 -42.75 -31.82
N ALA A 107 -27.99 -41.55 -31.49
CA ALA A 107 -29.19 -41.14 -30.71
C ALA A 107 -29.02 -41.28 -29.18
N ALA A 108 -29.41 -40.33 -28.33
CA ALA A 108 -29.80 -38.91 -28.47
C ALA A 108 -29.74 -38.27 -27.05
N GLY A 109 -29.66 -36.95 -26.81
CA GLY A 109 -29.62 -35.77 -27.68
C GLY A 109 -30.17 -34.56 -26.89
N LEU A 110 -29.86 -33.32 -27.27
CA LEU A 110 -30.47 -32.13 -26.65
C LEU A 110 -30.60 -30.95 -27.62
N ARG A 111 -31.61 -30.08 -27.39
CA ARG A 111 -32.00 -29.01 -28.31
C ARG A 111 -31.29 -27.68 -28.00
N CYS A 112 -31.22 -26.84 -29.03
CA CYS A 112 -30.68 -25.48 -29.00
C CYS A 112 -31.72 -24.44 -28.49
N LEU A 113 -31.21 -23.22 -28.22
CA LEU A 113 -31.84 -21.89 -28.22
C LEU A 113 -31.98 -21.15 -26.88
N LEU A 114 -31.30 -20.00 -26.84
CA LEU A 114 -31.74 -18.68 -26.34
C LEU A 114 -32.13 -18.51 -24.86
N GLY A 115 -31.15 -18.05 -24.08
CA GLY A 115 -31.25 -16.87 -23.20
C GLY A 115 -32.03 -16.98 -21.87
N HIS A 116 -31.48 -16.40 -20.80
CA HIS A 116 -32.19 -15.46 -19.93
C HIS A 116 -31.24 -14.76 -18.93
N ARG A 117 -31.71 -13.65 -18.35
CA ARG A 117 -31.05 -12.89 -17.27
C ARG A 117 -30.92 -13.72 -15.98
N PRO A 118 -29.91 -13.46 -15.11
CA PRO A 118 -29.96 -13.85 -13.71
C PRO A 118 -31.13 -13.14 -13.00
N LEU A 119 -31.87 -13.86 -12.16
CA LEU A 119 -32.91 -13.31 -11.30
C LEU A 119 -32.44 -13.34 -9.84
N LEU A 120 -32.41 -12.18 -9.19
CA LEU A 120 -32.15 -12.11 -7.75
C LEU A 120 -33.31 -12.73 -6.96
N ARG A 121 -32.97 -13.68 -6.08
CA ARG A 121 -33.74 -14.05 -4.89
C ARG A 121 -32.77 -14.06 -3.71
N GLY A 122 -33.07 -13.51 -2.54
CA GLY A 122 -34.36 -12.97 -2.07
C GLY A 122 -34.87 -13.69 -0.81
N LEU A 123 -34.00 -13.83 0.19
CA LEU A 123 -34.37 -14.41 1.48
C LEU A 123 -35.16 -13.38 2.32
N ARG A 124 -36.39 -13.74 2.69
CA ARG A 124 -37.25 -12.94 3.57
C ARG A 124 -37.12 -13.43 5.02
N CYS A 125 -36.72 -12.55 5.94
CA CYS A 125 -36.96 -12.75 7.36
C CYS A 125 -38.30 -12.09 7.76
N ASN A 126 -39.19 -12.86 8.38
CA ASN A 126 -40.52 -12.36 8.77
C ASN A 126 -40.47 -11.62 10.12
N ALA A 127 -40.56 -10.28 10.09
CA ALA A 127 -40.91 -9.52 11.28
C ALA A 127 -42.38 -9.76 11.65
N LYS A 128 -42.65 -10.21 12.89
CA LYS A 128 -44.00 -10.25 13.47
C LYS A 128 -44.10 -9.29 14.64
N SER A 129 -44.91 -8.25 14.48
CA SER A 129 -45.26 -7.31 15.55
C SER A 129 -46.09 -7.97 16.65
N LYS A 130 -45.77 -7.68 17.92
CA LYS A 130 -46.72 -7.66 19.03
C LYS A 130 -46.41 -6.48 19.95
N ALA A 131 -47.45 -5.90 20.52
CA ALA A 131 -47.39 -4.73 21.39
C ALA A 131 -47.54 -5.10 22.88
N ASP A 132 -47.40 -4.07 23.72
CA ASP A 132 -47.89 -3.96 25.10
C ASP A 132 -47.40 -4.93 26.17
N ALA A 133 -46.47 -4.42 27.00
CA ALA A 133 -46.36 -4.78 28.42
C ALA A 133 -45.78 -3.61 29.24
N SER A 134 -46.63 -2.66 29.66
CA SER A 134 -46.17 -1.58 30.55
C SER A 134 -45.88 -2.10 31.96
N THR A 135 -44.67 -1.85 32.48
CA THR A 135 -44.29 -2.21 33.86
C THR A 135 -43.64 -1.03 34.57
N LYS A 136 -44.27 -0.55 35.64
CA LYS A 136 -43.73 0.53 36.50
C LYS A 136 -42.68 -0.06 37.46
N VAL A 137 -41.48 0.50 37.49
CA VAL A 137 -40.49 0.26 38.56
C VAL A 137 -40.29 1.55 39.36
N SER A 138 -40.43 1.44 40.68
CA SER A 138 -40.28 2.56 41.61
C SER A 138 -38.89 2.57 42.23
N VAL A 139 -38.16 3.68 42.12
CA VAL A 139 -36.87 3.89 42.77
C VAL A 139 -37.03 4.91 43.90
N LYS A 140 -36.75 4.49 45.14
CA LYS A 140 -36.83 5.34 46.33
C LYS A 140 -35.60 6.24 46.44
N GLY A 141 -35.80 7.55 46.54
CA GLY A 141 -34.72 8.49 46.84
C GLY A 141 -34.22 8.40 48.29
N LYS A 142 -32.95 8.72 48.51
CA LYS A 142 -32.37 9.12 49.81
C LYS A 142 -31.53 10.39 49.65
N LYS A 143 -31.31 11.10 50.76
CA LYS A 143 -30.77 12.48 50.81
C LYS A 143 -29.31 12.52 51.28
N GLY A 144 -28.59 13.56 50.87
CA GLY A 144 -27.31 14.00 51.45
C GLY A 144 -26.16 14.05 50.41
N THR A 145 -25.26 15.03 50.41
CA THR A 145 -25.15 16.25 51.25
C THR A 145 -24.45 17.37 50.45
N LYS A 146 -24.67 18.64 50.81
CA LYS A 146 -24.11 19.81 50.11
C LYS A 146 -22.59 19.94 50.29
N ALA A 147 -21.90 20.35 49.24
CA ALA A 147 -20.71 21.21 49.31
C ALA A 147 -20.87 22.36 48.30
N ARG A 148 -20.45 23.57 48.66
CA ARG A 148 -20.38 24.73 47.74
C ARG A 148 -18.99 24.79 47.14
N ASN A 149 -18.89 25.25 45.89
CA ASN A 149 -18.07 26.43 45.63
C ASN A 149 -18.63 27.23 44.46
N THR A 150 -18.43 28.55 44.51
CA THR A 150 -18.98 29.53 43.58
C THR A 150 -17.87 30.27 42.86
N LEU A 151 -18.01 30.48 41.55
CA LEU A 151 -17.29 31.53 40.84
C LEU A 151 -18.19 32.09 39.72
N THR A 152 -18.11 33.40 39.49
CA THR A 152 -19.15 34.18 38.80
C THR A 152 -18.58 35.17 37.79
N ALA A 153 -18.93 35.00 36.52
CA ALA A 153 -19.10 36.04 35.49
C ALA A 153 -19.86 35.37 34.33
N ARG A 154 -21.06 35.76 33.88
CA ARG A 154 -21.66 37.08 33.60
C ARG A 154 -21.18 37.72 32.30
N THR A 155 -21.86 37.36 31.22
CA THR A 155 -22.22 38.28 30.13
C THR A 155 -23.69 38.01 29.78
N GLU A 156 -24.49 39.05 29.59
CA GLU A 156 -25.95 38.96 29.43
C GLU A 156 -26.37 39.38 28.01
N ASN A 157 -27.38 38.69 27.47
CA ASN A 157 -28.38 39.10 26.49
C ASN A 157 -28.05 40.21 25.46
N ALA A 158 -28.10 39.83 24.18
CA ALA A 158 -28.49 40.72 23.08
C ALA A 158 -29.61 40.05 22.25
N SER A 159 -30.84 40.05 22.79
CA SER A 159 -32.04 39.57 22.09
C SER A 159 -32.70 40.71 21.33
N THR A 160 -32.94 40.54 20.02
CA THR A 160 -33.75 41.44 19.21
C THR A 160 -34.89 40.67 18.55
N ASP A 161 -36.13 41.07 18.82
CA ASP A 161 -37.31 40.52 18.16
C ASP A 161 -37.28 40.73 16.64
N THR A 162 -37.63 39.69 15.89
CA THR A 162 -38.27 39.83 14.58
C THR A 162 -39.59 39.07 14.57
N ARG A 163 -40.61 39.67 13.95
CA ARG A 163 -42.01 39.26 14.09
C ARG A 163 -42.33 37.95 13.38
N ALA A 164 -43.28 37.20 13.93
CA ALA A 164 -43.97 36.15 13.19
C ALA A 164 -44.82 36.74 12.04
N GLY A 165 -44.78 36.10 10.88
CA GLY A 165 -45.60 36.43 9.71
C GLY A 165 -44.98 35.89 8.41
N GLY A 166 -45.73 35.08 7.67
CA GLY A 166 -45.27 34.38 6.46
C GLY A 166 -44.95 32.91 6.74
N ASP A 167 -45.92 32.04 6.47
CA ASP A 167 -45.75 30.57 6.46
C ASP A 167 -45.65 30.12 4.99
N ASP A 168 -44.53 30.46 4.36
CA ASP A 168 -44.15 30.00 3.01
C ASP A 168 -42.96 29.04 3.16
N GLY A 169 -43.16 27.78 2.74
CA GLY A 169 -42.23 26.67 2.95
C GLY A 169 -40.97 26.69 2.07
N GLY A 170 -40.32 27.85 1.92
CA GLY A 170 -39.06 27.97 1.21
C GLY A 170 -37.94 27.20 1.90
N ALA A 171 -37.44 26.15 1.26
CA ALA A 171 -36.25 25.43 1.72
C ALA A 171 -35.03 26.37 1.68
N GLY A 172 -34.64 26.88 2.85
CA GLY A 172 -33.57 27.86 2.95
C GLY A 172 -32.21 27.25 2.61
N ASN A 173 -31.67 27.61 1.43
CA ASN A 173 -30.31 27.23 1.00
C ASN A 173 -29.30 27.43 2.14
N THR A 174 -28.61 26.36 2.51
CA THR A 174 -27.60 26.39 3.57
C THR A 174 -26.33 27.08 3.08
N TYR A 175 -25.42 27.39 4.00
CA TYR A 175 -24.10 27.88 3.61
C TYR A 175 -23.32 26.83 2.79
N LEU A 176 -23.54 25.52 2.99
CA LEU A 176 -22.94 24.48 2.16
C LEU A 176 -23.47 24.55 0.73
N ASP A 177 -24.78 24.73 0.54
CA ASP A 177 -25.38 24.87 -0.80
C ASP A 177 -24.87 26.11 -1.52
N HIS A 178 -24.66 27.22 -0.79
CA HIS A 178 -24.01 28.41 -1.35
C HIS A 178 -22.56 28.11 -1.80
N VAL A 179 -21.74 27.49 -0.95
CA VAL A 179 -20.35 27.13 -1.26
C VAL A 179 -20.28 26.20 -2.48
N LEU A 180 -21.10 25.15 -2.52
CA LEU A 180 -21.19 24.23 -3.65
C LEU A 180 -21.68 24.92 -4.93
N THR A 181 -22.66 25.81 -4.85
CA THR A 181 -23.14 26.60 -6.00
C THR A 181 -22.03 27.47 -6.58
N GLN A 182 -21.25 28.16 -5.74
CA GLN A 182 -20.14 28.98 -6.24
C GLN A 182 -18.99 28.13 -6.82
N LEU A 183 -18.72 26.95 -6.24
CA LEU A 183 -17.75 25.99 -6.76
C LEU A 183 -18.16 25.43 -8.13
N THR A 184 -19.40 24.97 -8.29
CA THR A 184 -19.91 24.51 -9.60
C THR A 184 -19.82 25.64 -10.62
N ARG A 185 -20.24 26.86 -10.25
CA ARG A 185 -20.14 28.06 -11.10
C ARG A 185 -18.73 28.35 -11.61
N THR A 186 -17.70 28.13 -10.80
CA THR A 186 -16.32 28.47 -11.17
C THR A 186 -15.59 27.31 -11.82
N GLN A 187 -15.69 26.08 -11.31
CA GLN A 187 -15.01 24.91 -11.88
C GLN A 187 -15.71 24.36 -13.12
N LEU A 188 -17.04 24.37 -13.15
CA LEU A 188 -17.86 23.82 -14.24
C LEU A 188 -18.81 24.89 -14.82
N PRO A 189 -18.29 26.01 -15.36
CA PRO A 189 -19.12 27.16 -15.77
C PRO A 189 -20.18 26.79 -16.82
N PHE A 190 -19.90 25.80 -17.67
CA PHE A 190 -20.83 25.26 -18.66
C PHE A 190 -22.13 24.69 -18.06
N LEU A 191 -22.10 24.18 -16.82
CA LEU A 191 -23.31 23.68 -16.15
C LEU A 191 -24.28 24.80 -15.74
N GLN A 192 -23.88 26.08 -15.77
CA GLN A 192 -24.79 27.19 -15.46
C GLN A 192 -25.93 27.29 -16.48
N GLY A 193 -25.62 27.13 -17.78
CA GLY A 193 -26.60 27.31 -18.87
C GLY A 193 -27.76 26.30 -18.84
N ALA A 194 -27.53 25.09 -18.34
CA ALA A 194 -28.56 24.06 -18.23
C ALA A 194 -29.66 24.40 -17.19
N SER A 195 -29.34 25.20 -16.17
CA SER A 195 -30.24 25.43 -15.02
C SER A 195 -31.35 26.46 -15.26
N GLU A 196 -31.24 27.30 -16.30
CA GLU A 196 -32.30 28.25 -16.69
C GLU A 196 -33.31 27.63 -17.69
N ALA A 197 -33.03 26.42 -18.19
CA ALA A 197 -33.81 25.72 -19.22
C ALA A 197 -34.93 24.82 -18.67
N SER A 198 -35.81 25.38 -17.83
CA SER A 198 -37.14 24.86 -17.41
C SER A 198 -37.23 23.50 -16.67
N GLU A 199 -38.02 23.48 -15.59
CA GLU A 199 -38.51 22.24 -14.98
C GLU A 199 -39.34 21.43 -16.00
N GLY A 200 -38.90 20.21 -16.32
CA GLY A 200 -39.68 19.26 -17.13
C GLY A 200 -39.25 19.12 -18.60
N ALA A 201 -38.19 19.80 -19.04
CA ALA A 201 -37.48 19.40 -20.25
C ALA A 201 -36.48 18.26 -19.93
N ASP A 202 -36.45 17.22 -20.76
CA ASP A 202 -35.22 16.42 -20.88
C ASP A 202 -34.09 17.34 -21.39
N LEU A 203 -32.85 17.07 -20.96
CA LEU A 203 -31.67 17.83 -21.40
C LEU A 203 -31.40 17.59 -22.89
N GLU A 204 -32.12 18.27 -23.78
CA GLU A 204 -31.72 18.37 -25.20
C GLU A 204 -30.34 19.02 -25.24
N ALA A 205 -29.36 18.23 -25.67
CA ALA A 205 -27.96 18.63 -25.64
C ALA A 205 -27.71 19.85 -26.53
N GLY A 206 -26.86 20.76 -26.06
CA GLY A 206 -26.21 21.71 -26.94
C GLY A 206 -25.32 21.01 -27.98
N PRO A 207 -24.74 21.75 -28.93
CA PRO A 207 -23.74 21.25 -29.88
C PRO A 207 -22.65 20.38 -29.23
N TRP A 208 -22.27 20.66 -27.98
CA TRP A 208 -21.50 19.73 -27.14
C TRP A 208 -22.32 18.48 -26.71
N ASP A 209 -22.16 17.38 -27.45
CA ASP A 209 -22.61 16.07 -27.00
C ASP A 209 -21.72 15.56 -25.84
N SER A 210 -22.15 15.92 -24.62
CA SER A 210 -21.54 15.49 -23.35
C SER A 210 -21.60 13.97 -23.09
N SER A 211 -22.31 13.19 -23.91
CA SER A 211 -22.29 11.71 -23.86
C SER A 211 -21.22 11.08 -24.76
N LYS A 212 -20.59 11.87 -25.63
CA LYS A 212 -19.52 11.44 -26.55
C LYS A 212 -18.21 12.20 -26.39
N SER A 213 -18.15 13.25 -25.58
CA SER A 213 -16.97 14.14 -25.53
C SER A 213 -16.04 13.81 -24.35
N VAL A 214 -14.82 13.38 -24.65
CA VAL A 214 -13.73 13.22 -23.68
C VAL A 214 -12.92 14.51 -23.58
N VAL A 215 -12.68 14.97 -22.36
CA VAL A 215 -11.71 16.03 -22.09
C VAL A 215 -10.33 15.39 -21.98
N VAL A 216 -9.33 15.96 -22.67
CA VAL A 216 -7.93 15.59 -22.54
C VAL A 216 -7.16 16.78 -21.97
N VAL A 217 -6.38 16.55 -20.92
CA VAL A 217 -5.41 17.51 -20.35
C VAL A 217 -4.03 16.86 -20.36
N GLN A 218 -2.98 17.58 -20.76
CA GLN A 218 -1.62 17.03 -20.78
C GLN A 218 -0.56 18.07 -20.45
N GLY A 219 0.65 17.60 -20.13
CA GLY A 219 1.84 18.43 -20.05
C GLY A 219 3.04 17.77 -19.39
N GLU A 220 3.87 18.62 -18.77
CA GLU A 220 5.10 18.23 -18.09
C GLU A 220 4.84 17.89 -16.62
N ALA A 221 5.62 16.97 -16.07
CA ALA A 221 5.60 16.65 -14.65
C ALA A 221 7.00 16.37 -14.09
N LYS A 222 7.13 16.53 -12.77
CA LYS A 222 8.23 16.00 -11.97
C LYS A 222 7.66 14.99 -10.98
N HIS A 223 7.75 13.70 -11.25
CA HIS A 223 7.21 12.64 -10.40
C HIS A 223 8.33 11.76 -9.84
N LEU A 224 8.29 11.47 -8.52
CA LEU A 224 9.34 10.76 -7.78
C LEU A 224 10.75 11.24 -8.15
N GLY A 225 10.92 12.56 -8.25
CA GLY A 225 12.21 13.18 -8.57
C GLY A 225 12.57 13.29 -10.05
N MET A 226 11.99 12.47 -10.91
CA MET A 226 12.30 12.40 -12.34
C MET A 226 11.44 13.38 -13.13
N LYS A 227 11.90 13.78 -14.32
CA LYS A 227 11.02 14.38 -15.32
C LYS A 227 10.17 13.29 -15.97
N CYS A 228 8.98 13.67 -16.41
CA CYS A 228 8.03 12.80 -17.12
C CYS A 228 7.02 13.68 -17.85
N THR A 229 6.42 13.16 -18.91
CA THR A 229 5.17 13.71 -19.46
C THR A 229 3.98 13.04 -18.78
N TRP A 230 2.84 13.72 -18.75
CA TRP A 230 1.59 13.15 -18.25
C TRP A 230 0.41 13.55 -19.14
N LYS A 231 -0.57 12.66 -19.26
CA LYS A 231 -1.82 12.86 -20.00
C LYS A 231 -2.99 12.32 -19.17
N GLN A 232 -4.06 13.08 -19.04
CA GLN A 232 -5.30 12.69 -18.37
C GLN A 232 -6.49 12.85 -19.31
N HIS A 233 -7.18 11.74 -19.56
CA HIS A 233 -8.50 11.69 -20.20
C HIS A 233 -9.58 11.64 -19.12
N PHE A 234 -10.69 12.38 -19.27
CA PHE A 234 -11.86 12.23 -18.39
C PHE A 234 -13.18 12.61 -19.04
N HIS A 235 -14.29 12.10 -18.48
CA HIS A 235 -15.63 12.24 -19.02
C HIS A 235 -16.63 12.66 -17.93
N TYR A 236 -17.13 13.91 -18.01
CA TYR A 236 -17.90 14.54 -16.93
C TYR A 236 -19.16 13.77 -16.50
N ASN A 237 -19.91 13.20 -17.46
CA ASN A 237 -21.21 12.58 -17.17
C ASN A 237 -21.12 11.23 -16.44
N THR A 238 -20.03 10.48 -16.62
CA THR A 238 -19.83 9.17 -15.95
C THR A 238 -18.82 9.25 -14.81
N GLY A 239 -18.02 10.31 -14.75
CA GLY A 239 -16.90 10.43 -13.82
C GLY A 239 -15.70 9.57 -14.20
N ALA A 240 -15.76 8.87 -15.35
CA ALA A 240 -14.68 8.04 -15.85
C ALA A 240 -13.42 8.87 -16.13
N PHE A 241 -12.26 8.29 -15.87
CA PHE A 241 -10.98 8.89 -16.19
C PHE A 241 -9.90 7.85 -16.45
N CYS A 242 -8.84 8.27 -17.12
CA CYS A 242 -7.61 7.51 -17.33
C CYS A 242 -6.45 8.50 -17.32
N GLU A 243 -5.40 8.22 -16.56
CA GLU A 243 -4.23 9.09 -16.42
C GLU A 243 -2.95 8.28 -16.61
N GLU A 244 -2.07 8.77 -17.46
CA GLU A 244 -0.83 8.14 -17.92
C GLU A 244 0.36 9.04 -17.56
N LEU A 245 1.43 8.46 -17.04
CA LEU A 245 2.68 9.15 -16.70
C LEU A 245 3.88 8.35 -17.23
N VAL A 246 4.72 9.02 -18.03
CA VAL A 246 5.75 8.36 -18.84
C VAL A 246 7.10 9.07 -18.74
N ASN A 247 8.16 8.29 -18.57
CA ASN A 247 9.54 8.65 -18.88
C ASN A 247 10.35 7.40 -19.30
N ASP A 248 11.67 7.54 -19.45
CA ASP A 248 12.56 6.46 -19.89
C ASP A 248 12.65 5.29 -18.88
N ASP A 249 12.41 5.55 -17.59
CA ASP A 249 12.57 4.60 -16.48
C ASP A 249 11.24 3.94 -16.04
N MET A 250 10.13 4.66 -16.22
CA MET A 250 8.80 4.32 -15.69
C MET A 250 7.70 4.74 -16.67
N HIS A 251 6.78 3.81 -16.93
CA HIS A 251 5.46 4.07 -17.46
C HIS A 251 4.47 3.50 -16.44
N VAL A 252 3.61 4.36 -15.88
CA VAL A 252 2.52 3.99 -14.98
C VAL A 252 1.23 4.68 -15.44
N TRP A 253 0.10 4.00 -15.34
CA TRP A 253 -1.19 4.58 -15.70
C TRP A 253 -2.33 4.00 -14.86
N TRP A 254 -3.36 4.78 -14.57
CA TRP A 254 -4.47 4.40 -13.70
C TRP A 254 -5.80 5.00 -14.18
N GLY A 255 -6.93 4.48 -13.72
CA GLY A 255 -8.22 4.94 -14.19
C GLY A 255 -9.43 4.42 -13.44
N TYR A 256 -10.61 4.85 -13.90
CA TYR A 256 -11.93 4.46 -13.42
C TYR A 256 -12.93 4.40 -14.59
N ASP A 257 -13.77 3.36 -14.63
CA ASP A 257 -14.59 3.00 -15.79
C ASP A 257 -15.93 3.74 -15.90
N GLY A 258 -16.18 4.66 -14.96
CA GLY A 258 -17.44 5.38 -14.83
C GLY A 258 -18.57 4.58 -14.17
N LYS A 259 -18.29 3.40 -13.59
CA LYS A 259 -19.31 2.53 -12.98
C LYS A 259 -18.89 2.10 -11.57
N ASP A 260 -17.91 1.21 -11.47
CA ASP A 260 -17.55 0.56 -10.21
C ASP A 260 -16.05 0.23 -10.07
N THR A 261 -15.31 0.13 -11.17
CA THR A 261 -13.96 -0.45 -11.18
C THR A 261 -12.91 0.63 -11.37
N THR A 262 -11.98 0.72 -10.42
CA THR A 262 -10.80 1.58 -10.44
C THR A 262 -9.57 0.68 -10.54
N TRP A 263 -8.58 1.04 -11.36
CA TRP A 263 -7.38 0.23 -11.61
C TRP A 263 -6.12 1.10 -11.67
N GLU A 264 -4.99 0.44 -11.54
CA GLU A 264 -3.66 0.94 -11.90
C GLU A 264 -2.97 -0.08 -12.81
N VAL A 265 -1.88 0.34 -13.44
CA VAL A 265 -0.88 -0.48 -14.12
C VAL A 265 0.47 0.00 -13.64
N ASP A 266 1.22 -0.90 -13.01
CA ASP A 266 2.51 -0.58 -12.42
C ASP A 266 3.64 -0.40 -13.46
N PHE A 267 4.82 -0.01 -12.96
CA PHE A 267 6.06 0.17 -13.75
C PHE A 267 6.59 -1.11 -14.43
N SER A 268 5.99 -2.27 -14.16
CA SER A 268 6.28 -3.54 -14.83
C SER A 268 5.26 -3.85 -15.95
N GLY A 269 4.29 -2.96 -16.16
CA GLY A 269 3.20 -3.13 -17.11
C GLY A 269 2.09 -4.04 -16.58
N LEU A 270 2.00 -4.25 -15.26
CA LEU A 270 1.09 -5.20 -14.65
C LEU A 270 -0.16 -4.51 -14.08
N PRO A 271 -1.36 -4.75 -14.65
CA PRO A 271 -2.59 -4.20 -14.11
C PRO A 271 -3.00 -4.82 -12.76
N SER A 272 -3.52 -3.96 -11.89
CA SER A 272 -4.09 -4.24 -10.57
C SER A 272 -5.44 -3.54 -10.42
N ILE A 273 -6.36 -4.11 -9.64
CA ILE A 273 -7.65 -3.46 -9.30
C ILE A 273 -7.48 -2.77 -7.95
N LEU A 274 -7.74 -1.47 -7.93
CA LEU A 274 -7.69 -0.66 -6.72
C LEU A 274 -8.98 -0.87 -5.90
N GLU A 275 -8.79 -1.10 -4.61
CA GLU A 275 -9.85 -1.29 -3.62
C GLU A 275 -9.62 -0.34 -2.44
N LEU A 276 -10.61 -0.25 -1.55
CA LEU A 276 -10.48 0.42 -0.25
C LEU A 276 -9.83 1.81 -0.37
N ASP A 277 -8.81 2.13 0.44
CA ASP A 277 -8.22 3.48 0.47
C ASP A 277 -7.55 3.88 -0.85
N ASP A 278 -7.03 2.94 -1.65
CA ASP A 278 -6.36 3.26 -2.93
C ASP A 278 -7.39 3.72 -3.97
N LYS A 279 -8.53 3.02 -4.03
CA LYS A 279 -9.68 3.42 -4.83
C LYS A 279 -10.22 4.77 -4.39
N GLU A 280 -10.43 4.95 -3.09
CA GLU A 280 -10.95 6.21 -2.54
C GLU A 280 -10.01 7.39 -2.82
N THR A 281 -8.71 7.20 -2.62
CA THR A 281 -7.65 8.18 -2.93
C THR A 281 -7.64 8.56 -4.41
N SER A 282 -7.59 7.57 -5.29
CA SER A 282 -7.54 7.76 -6.75
C SER A 282 -8.75 8.54 -7.27
N LEU A 283 -9.96 8.18 -6.82
CA LEU A 283 -11.20 8.88 -7.18
C LEU A 283 -11.25 10.30 -6.60
N LEU A 284 -10.98 10.49 -5.29
CA LEU A 284 -11.08 11.80 -4.64
C LEU A 284 -10.04 12.80 -5.18
N CYS A 285 -8.78 12.41 -5.32
CA CYS A 285 -7.72 13.26 -5.86
C CYS A 285 -8.01 13.68 -7.31
N THR A 286 -8.51 12.76 -8.13
CA THR A 286 -8.76 13.03 -9.56
C THR A 286 -10.01 13.88 -9.76
N TRP A 287 -11.13 13.50 -9.15
CA TRP A 287 -12.40 14.21 -9.30
C TRP A 287 -12.36 15.64 -8.72
N ILE A 288 -11.60 15.89 -7.65
CA ILE A 288 -11.45 17.25 -7.09
C ILE A 288 -10.60 18.14 -8.00
N ARG A 289 -9.51 17.60 -8.58
CA ARG A 289 -8.62 18.32 -9.51
C ARG A 289 -9.33 18.75 -10.79
N ASN A 290 -10.12 17.85 -11.40
CA ASN A 290 -10.80 18.11 -12.68
C ASN A 290 -12.25 18.62 -12.57
N GLY A 291 -12.77 18.74 -11.35
CA GLY A 291 -14.09 19.30 -11.06
C GLY A 291 -15.27 18.31 -11.11
N ILE A 292 -15.06 17.05 -11.52
CA ILE A 292 -16.11 16.01 -11.64
C ILE A 292 -16.94 15.85 -10.36
N TRP A 293 -16.33 16.05 -9.19
CA TRP A 293 -17.00 15.98 -7.87
C TRP A 293 -18.19 16.95 -7.69
N LEU A 294 -18.34 17.95 -8.58
CA LEU A 294 -19.41 18.95 -8.57
C LEU A 294 -20.55 18.65 -9.56
N VAL A 295 -20.40 17.64 -10.42
CA VAL A 295 -21.46 17.20 -11.35
C VAL A 295 -22.62 16.63 -10.52
N PRO A 296 -23.85 17.19 -10.61
CA PRO A 296 -24.94 16.88 -9.67
C PRO A 296 -25.19 15.38 -9.48
N GLY A 297 -25.34 14.63 -10.58
CA GLY A 297 -25.60 13.18 -10.54
C GLY A 297 -24.49 12.35 -9.89
N LEU A 298 -23.22 12.77 -9.96
CA LEU A 298 -22.11 12.08 -9.29
C LEU A 298 -21.99 12.53 -7.83
N ARG A 299 -22.06 13.85 -7.60
CA ARG A 299 -22.07 14.47 -6.27
C ARG A 299 -23.15 13.86 -5.36
N GLU A 300 -24.38 13.77 -5.86
CA GLU A 300 -25.54 13.35 -5.07
C GLU A 300 -25.66 11.84 -4.92
N ASN A 301 -25.10 11.04 -5.83
CA ASN A 301 -25.11 9.57 -5.73
C ASN A 301 -23.86 9.01 -5.02
N GLN A 302 -22.66 9.47 -5.35
CA GLN A 302 -21.40 8.87 -4.90
C GLN A 302 -20.77 9.55 -3.67
N LEU A 303 -21.01 10.85 -3.47
CA LEU A 303 -20.30 11.63 -2.46
C LEU A 303 -21.14 11.94 -1.22
N LYS A 304 -20.44 12.16 -0.12
CA LYS A 304 -20.89 12.85 1.07
C LYS A 304 -19.99 14.07 1.25
N ILE A 305 -20.59 15.25 1.32
CA ILE A 305 -19.87 16.52 1.48
C ILE A 305 -20.45 17.25 2.71
N THR A 306 -19.60 17.75 3.58
CA THR A 306 -19.98 18.55 4.76
C THR A 306 -19.02 19.72 4.97
N LEU A 307 -19.49 20.82 5.55
CA LEU A 307 -18.61 21.85 6.08
C LEU A 307 -17.83 21.29 7.29
N ALA A 308 -16.53 21.58 7.39
CA ALA A 308 -15.77 21.27 8.60
C ALA A 308 -16.08 22.28 9.71
N GLU A 309 -16.60 21.82 10.85
CA GLU A 309 -17.03 22.68 11.97
C GLU A 309 -15.86 23.42 12.65
N GLU A 310 -14.66 22.82 12.63
CA GLU A 310 -13.42 23.43 13.12
C GLU A 310 -12.28 23.26 12.11
N VAL A 311 -11.30 24.17 12.16
CA VAL A 311 -9.97 23.97 11.54
C VAL A 311 -9.26 22.75 12.13
N LYS A 312 -9.64 22.35 13.36
CA LYS A 312 -9.21 21.11 14.00
C LYS A 312 -9.55 19.89 13.13
N GLU A 313 -8.61 18.97 13.09
CA GLU A 313 -8.53 17.86 12.16
C GLU A 313 -8.83 16.52 12.86
N PRO A 314 -9.15 15.45 12.10
CA PRO A 314 -9.66 14.19 12.66
C PRO A 314 -8.71 13.51 13.65
N GLY A 315 -9.25 12.79 14.63
CA GLY A 315 -8.45 12.13 15.68
C GLY A 315 -7.59 10.98 15.15
N ASP A 316 -8.09 10.27 14.15
CA ASP A 316 -7.38 9.26 13.36
C ASP A 316 -6.18 9.85 12.61
N TRP A 317 -6.29 11.07 12.07
CA TRP A 317 -5.16 11.77 11.43
C TRP A 317 -4.04 12.09 12.42
N GLN A 318 -4.36 12.32 13.71
CA GLN A 318 -3.31 12.52 14.72
C GLN A 318 -2.47 11.24 14.89
N LEU A 319 -3.10 10.06 14.90
CA LEU A 319 -2.41 8.77 15.00
C LEU A 319 -1.53 8.51 13.78
N LEU A 320 -2.00 8.84 12.57
CA LEU A 320 -1.21 8.74 11.33
C LEU A 320 0.00 9.68 11.34
N ARG A 321 -0.09 10.88 11.93
CA ARG A 321 1.10 11.74 12.10
C ARG A 321 2.05 11.25 13.19
N GLU A 322 1.53 10.71 14.29
CA GLU A 322 2.37 10.08 15.33
C GLU A 322 3.13 8.85 14.79
N GLN A 323 2.59 8.19 13.75
CA GLN A 323 3.26 7.21 12.92
C GLN A 323 4.34 7.85 12.02
N SER A 324 3.98 8.77 11.11
CA SER A 324 4.90 9.30 10.08
C SER A 324 6.03 10.19 10.61
N TYR A 325 5.86 10.85 11.76
CA TYR A 325 6.87 11.74 12.36
C TYR A 325 7.46 11.24 13.69
N GLY A 326 6.87 10.20 14.29
CA GLY A 326 7.22 9.71 15.62
C GLY A 326 6.88 10.69 16.76
N ARG A 327 6.80 10.17 17.99
CA ARG A 327 6.46 10.97 19.20
C ARG A 327 7.51 12.04 19.58
N ALA A 328 8.65 12.09 18.91
CA ALA A 328 9.68 13.12 19.11
C ALA A 328 9.14 14.53 18.78
N ALA A 329 8.32 14.67 17.74
CA ALA A 329 7.72 15.95 17.35
C ALA A 329 6.77 16.51 18.42
N GLY A 330 6.00 15.64 19.10
CA GLY A 330 5.02 16.05 20.11
C GLY A 330 5.60 16.49 21.45
N SER A 331 6.88 16.22 21.73
CA SER A 331 7.53 16.54 23.02
C SER A 331 8.47 17.75 22.97
N GLN A 332 8.92 18.19 21.78
CA GLN A 332 9.64 19.45 21.65
C GLN A 332 8.68 20.64 21.49
N GLY A 333 8.30 21.25 22.62
CA GLY A 333 7.52 22.51 22.72
C GLY A 333 8.22 23.77 22.17
N ARG A 334 9.05 23.63 21.13
CA ARG A 334 9.62 24.68 20.29
C ARG A 334 9.60 24.18 18.85
N GLY A 335 8.41 24.10 18.28
CA GLY A 335 8.21 23.43 17.00
C GLY A 335 8.99 24.09 15.86
N VAL A 336 9.54 23.25 14.99
CA VAL A 336 9.58 23.53 13.55
C VAL A 336 8.15 23.40 13.03
N VAL A 337 7.29 24.30 13.48
CA VAL A 337 6.02 24.59 12.81
C VAL A 337 6.44 25.17 11.46
N VAL A 338 6.13 24.47 10.37
CA VAL A 338 6.09 25.08 9.03
C VAL A 338 5.20 26.30 9.19
N ARG A 339 5.78 27.49 8.96
CA ARG A 339 5.27 28.73 9.56
C ARG A 339 4.10 29.33 8.78
N GLU A 340 3.06 28.54 8.61
CA GLU A 340 1.71 29.03 8.34
C GLU A 340 1.40 30.16 9.31
N ARG A 341 0.88 31.26 8.78
CA ARG A 341 0.48 32.40 9.57
C ARG A 341 -0.85 32.09 10.25
N GLN A 342 -0.82 31.32 11.34
CA GLN A 342 -1.92 31.26 12.31
C GLN A 342 -2.07 32.64 12.98
N GLY A 343 -2.67 33.57 12.25
CA GLY A 343 -3.13 34.85 12.77
C GLY A 343 -4.24 34.59 13.77
N LYS A 344 -4.19 35.30 14.91
CA LYS A 344 -5.29 35.26 15.88
C LYS A 344 -6.58 35.75 15.23
N ALA A 345 -7.69 35.11 15.57
CA ALA A 345 -9.02 35.47 15.09
C ALA A 345 -9.31 36.98 15.27
N GLY A 346 -9.90 37.60 14.24
CA GLY A 346 -10.13 39.05 14.19
C GLY A 346 -10.39 39.60 12.78
N GLY A 347 -10.05 38.83 11.74
CA GLY A 347 -10.55 39.01 10.37
C GLY A 347 -11.10 37.68 9.86
N GLY A 348 -12.08 37.73 8.94
CA GLY A 348 -12.64 36.53 8.32
C GLY A 348 -11.59 35.79 7.49
N SER A 349 -11.65 34.45 7.46
CA SER A 349 -10.75 33.65 6.64
C SER A 349 -11.11 33.77 5.16
N ASP A 350 -10.09 34.01 4.33
CA ASP A 350 -10.19 34.00 2.85
C ASP A 350 -10.43 32.60 2.26
N SER A 351 -10.79 31.63 3.11
CA SER A 351 -11.08 30.25 2.76
C SER A 351 -12.10 29.61 3.71
N THR A 352 -12.81 28.60 3.20
CA THR A 352 -13.61 27.63 3.95
C THR A 352 -13.03 26.22 3.76
N ILE A 353 -13.48 25.24 4.54
CA ILE A 353 -13.01 23.84 4.46
C ILE A 353 -14.23 22.92 4.33
N LEU A 354 -14.17 22.02 3.36
CA LEU A 354 -15.12 20.94 3.16
C LEU A 354 -14.47 19.61 3.57
N GLU A 355 -15.22 18.71 4.21
CA GLU A 355 -14.91 17.28 4.23
C GLU A 355 -15.66 16.62 3.06
N VAL A 356 -14.93 15.87 2.22
CA VAL A 356 -15.44 15.12 1.06
C VAL A 356 -15.09 13.65 1.27
N GLN A 357 -16.06 12.76 1.12
CA GLN A 357 -15.93 11.33 1.40
C GLN A 357 -16.77 10.54 0.37
N LEU A 358 -16.31 9.38 -0.10
CA LEU A 358 -17.19 8.48 -0.86
C LEU A 358 -18.23 7.87 0.10
N LYS A 359 -19.50 7.76 -0.30
CA LYS A 359 -20.57 7.33 0.64
C LYS A 359 -20.35 5.97 1.31
N GLU A 360 -19.70 5.05 0.61
CA GLU A 360 -19.39 3.69 1.08
C GLU A 360 -17.95 3.57 1.63
N GLY A 361 -17.18 4.66 1.58
CA GLY A 361 -15.76 4.71 1.90
C GLY A 361 -15.43 5.23 3.31
N LYS A 362 -14.17 5.08 3.73
CA LYS A 362 -13.65 5.59 5.00
C LYS A 362 -12.73 6.82 4.85
N VAL A 363 -12.12 7.04 3.68
CA VAL A 363 -11.21 8.16 3.42
C VAL A 363 -12.01 9.46 3.38
N LYS A 364 -11.77 10.30 4.39
CA LYS A 364 -12.18 11.69 4.38
C LYS A 364 -11.06 12.54 3.78
N ALA A 365 -11.35 13.19 2.66
CA ALA A 365 -10.56 14.30 2.15
C ALA A 365 -11.00 15.61 2.82
N ARG A 366 -10.06 16.43 3.28
CA ARG A 366 -10.30 17.83 3.70
C ARG A 366 -9.83 18.76 2.59
N LEU A 367 -10.77 19.50 2.01
CA LEU A 367 -10.58 20.39 0.87
C LEU A 367 -10.75 21.84 1.32
N GLN A 368 -9.65 22.61 1.30
CA GLN A 368 -9.67 24.05 1.50
C GLN A 368 -10.06 24.75 0.19
N VAL A 369 -11.05 25.65 0.28
CA VAL A 369 -11.62 26.39 -0.84
C VAL A 369 -11.51 27.88 -0.57
N CYS A 370 -10.98 28.66 -1.52
CA CYS A 370 -10.90 30.11 -1.39
C CYS A 370 -12.29 30.76 -1.47
N THR A 371 -12.68 31.58 -0.49
CA THR A 371 -13.99 32.26 -0.47
C THR A 371 -14.06 33.50 -1.37
N LYS A 372 -12.93 33.88 -2.01
CA LYS A 372 -12.85 34.99 -2.98
C LYS A 372 -12.94 34.53 -4.43
N THR A 373 -12.32 33.39 -4.76
CA THR A 373 -12.27 32.85 -6.14
C THR A 373 -13.10 31.59 -6.31
N TRP A 374 -13.60 31.01 -5.22
CA TRP A 374 -14.32 29.73 -5.16
C TRP A 374 -13.58 28.62 -5.91
N ARG A 375 -12.27 28.52 -5.68
CA ARG A 375 -11.39 27.47 -6.18
C ARG A 375 -10.92 26.56 -5.04
N PRO A 376 -10.71 25.26 -5.28
CA PRO A 376 -9.75 24.46 -4.51
C PRO A 376 -8.44 25.22 -4.31
N MET A 377 -7.84 25.07 -3.13
CA MET A 377 -6.50 25.55 -2.82
C MET A 377 -5.62 24.37 -2.40
N ASP A 378 -6.08 23.63 -1.40
CA ASP A 378 -5.36 22.53 -0.78
C ASP A 378 -6.33 21.38 -0.53
N LEU A 379 -6.02 20.21 -1.07
CA LEU A 379 -6.61 18.93 -0.70
C LEU A 379 -5.65 18.23 0.28
N THR A 380 -6.18 17.63 1.35
CA THR A 380 -5.40 16.79 2.28
C THR A 380 -6.20 15.54 2.60
N LEU A 381 -5.58 14.37 2.59
CA LEU A 381 -6.23 13.08 2.87
C LEU A 381 -5.22 12.04 3.37
N PRO A 382 -5.65 11.02 4.13
CA PRO A 382 -4.82 9.88 4.46
C PRO A 382 -4.66 8.95 3.25
N VAL A 383 -3.44 8.46 3.02
CA VAL A 383 -3.06 7.56 1.92
C VAL A 383 -1.99 6.60 2.43
N CYS A 384 -2.18 5.28 2.28
CA CYS A 384 -1.18 4.26 2.63
C CYS A 384 -0.54 4.43 4.03
N GLY A 385 -1.32 4.84 5.03
CA GLY A 385 -0.84 5.05 6.41
C GLY A 385 -0.06 6.34 6.65
N ASP A 386 0.05 7.20 5.64
CA ASP A 386 0.56 8.56 5.76
C ASP A 386 -0.56 9.58 5.47
N ILE A 387 -0.24 10.88 5.45
CA ILE A 387 -1.14 11.94 5.02
C ILE A 387 -0.50 12.69 3.85
N GLU A 388 -1.19 12.75 2.71
CA GLU A 388 -0.77 13.56 1.58
C GLU A 388 -1.48 14.91 1.56
N LYS A 389 -0.75 15.93 1.09
CA LYS A 389 -1.29 17.26 0.77
C LYS A 389 -1.03 17.57 -0.71
N THR A 390 -2.10 17.88 -1.43
CA THR A 390 -2.08 18.32 -2.83
C THR A 390 -2.54 19.77 -2.93
N THR A 391 -1.62 20.68 -3.25
CA THR A 391 -1.88 22.09 -3.51
C THR A 391 -2.18 22.32 -4.98
N TYR A 392 -3.17 23.16 -5.29
CA TYR A 392 -3.55 23.57 -6.64
C TYR A 392 -3.35 25.08 -6.78
N THR A 393 -2.70 25.54 -7.86
CA THR A 393 -2.62 26.96 -8.19
C THR A 393 -3.05 27.23 -9.63
N ASP A 394 -3.32 28.51 -9.91
CA ASP A 394 -3.43 29.03 -11.28
C ASP A 394 -4.48 28.30 -12.13
N PHE A 395 -5.71 28.21 -11.59
CA PHE A 395 -6.89 27.73 -12.31
C PHE A 395 -7.28 28.69 -13.45
N GLU A 396 -7.38 28.17 -14.67
CA GLU A 396 -7.83 28.90 -15.86
C GLU A 396 -8.71 28.04 -16.77
N ALA A 397 -9.47 28.67 -17.66
CA ALA A 397 -10.18 27.97 -18.74
C ALA A 397 -9.18 27.53 -19.82
N MET A 398 -8.64 26.31 -19.68
CA MET A 398 -7.55 25.79 -20.51
C MET A 398 -8.00 25.33 -21.91
N CYS A 399 -9.21 24.78 -22.02
CA CYS A 399 -9.86 24.52 -23.30
C CYS A 399 -11.06 25.44 -23.44
N LYS A 400 -11.22 26.00 -24.64
CA LYS A 400 -12.41 26.73 -25.08
C LYS A 400 -12.88 26.12 -26.38
N VAL A 401 -14.08 25.56 -26.38
CA VAL A 401 -14.79 25.20 -27.61
C VAL A 401 -15.30 26.49 -28.28
N ASP A 402 -15.41 26.50 -29.60
CA ASP A 402 -16.00 27.63 -30.33
C ASP A 402 -17.40 27.99 -29.79
N GLU A 403 -17.76 29.26 -29.91
CA GLU A 403 -18.94 29.91 -29.29
C GLU A 403 -18.98 29.88 -27.74
N GLY A 404 -18.04 29.22 -27.07
CA GLY A 404 -17.81 29.32 -25.61
C GLY A 404 -18.64 28.36 -24.76
N GLU A 405 -19.21 27.32 -25.36
CA GLU A 405 -20.11 26.36 -24.69
C GLU A 405 -19.41 25.51 -23.61
N LEU A 406 -18.09 25.30 -23.73
CA LEU A 406 -17.30 24.54 -22.76
C LEU A 406 -15.96 25.25 -22.45
N ASP A 407 -15.98 26.09 -21.40
CA ASP A 407 -14.78 26.54 -20.69
C ASP A 407 -14.35 25.44 -19.70
N VAL A 408 -13.35 24.61 -20.06
CA VAL A 408 -12.80 23.58 -19.16
C VAL A 408 -11.83 24.25 -18.19
N VAL A 409 -12.18 24.33 -16.91
CA VAL A 409 -11.35 25.02 -15.91
C VAL A 409 -10.52 24.06 -15.05
N TYR A 410 -9.20 24.13 -15.22
CA TYR A 410 -8.22 23.19 -14.65
C TYR A 410 -7.05 23.94 -14.01
N PRO A 411 -6.38 23.42 -12.96
CA PRO A 411 -5.22 24.08 -12.35
C PRO A 411 -3.96 23.91 -13.22
N ARG A 412 -3.29 25.02 -13.58
CA ARG A 412 -2.02 24.99 -14.34
C ARG A 412 -0.89 24.31 -13.59
N HIS A 413 -0.85 24.39 -12.26
CA HIS A 413 0.16 23.72 -11.43
C HIS A 413 -0.51 22.98 -10.28
N THR A 414 -0.18 21.69 -10.15
CA THR A 414 -0.57 20.84 -9.01
C THR A 414 0.69 20.33 -8.33
N VAL A 415 0.75 20.40 -7.00
CA VAL A 415 1.88 19.97 -6.17
C VAL A 415 1.42 19.01 -5.08
N GLN A 416 1.80 17.75 -5.19
CA GLN A 416 1.51 16.68 -4.23
C GLN A 416 2.73 16.43 -3.34
N VAL A 417 2.53 16.38 -2.02
CA VAL A 417 3.57 16.17 -1.00
C VAL A 417 3.05 15.18 0.04
N ALA A 418 3.72 14.03 0.17
CA ALA A 418 3.46 13.10 1.26
C ALA A 418 4.17 13.56 2.55
N SER A 419 3.59 13.25 3.70
CA SER A 419 4.11 13.65 5.00
C SER A 419 5.46 12.99 5.32
N GLY A 420 5.74 11.80 4.80
CA GLY A 420 7.04 11.12 4.79
C GLY A 420 8.12 11.84 3.96
N GLY A 421 7.74 12.71 3.02
CA GLY A 421 8.64 13.37 2.07
C GLY A 421 8.22 13.12 0.62
N GLY A 422 9.09 13.43 -0.32
CA GLY A 422 8.73 13.44 -1.74
C GLY A 422 7.96 14.71 -2.13
N LYS A 423 7.97 14.99 -3.43
CA LYS A 423 7.19 16.07 -4.05
C LYS A 423 6.96 15.68 -5.51
N ASN A 424 5.70 15.46 -5.87
CA ASN A 424 5.30 15.33 -7.26
C ASN A 424 4.72 16.67 -7.73
N GLU A 425 5.06 17.08 -8.94
CA GLU A 425 4.61 18.33 -9.56
C GLU A 425 4.06 18.06 -10.94
N TYR A 426 2.91 18.63 -11.26
CA TYR A 426 2.24 18.46 -12.55
C TYR A 426 1.91 19.84 -13.12
N TRP A 427 2.40 20.12 -14.32
CA TRP A 427 2.15 21.34 -15.06
C TRP A 427 1.26 21.02 -16.26
N ALA A 428 0.02 21.51 -16.24
CA ALA A 428 -0.90 21.35 -17.36
C ALA A 428 -0.54 22.38 -18.44
N THR A 429 -0.10 21.93 -19.61
CA THR A 429 0.29 22.81 -20.73
C THR A 429 -0.83 22.96 -21.74
N GLU A 430 -1.59 21.90 -21.98
CA GLU A 430 -2.62 21.83 -23.04
C GLU A 430 -3.90 21.16 -22.53
N CYS A 431 -5.04 21.57 -23.10
CA CYS A 431 -6.33 20.92 -22.89
C CYS A 431 -7.14 20.99 -24.18
N TYR A 432 -7.82 19.90 -24.55
CA TYR A 432 -8.66 19.82 -25.74
C TYR A 432 -9.82 18.83 -25.55
N LEU A 433 -10.83 18.90 -26.42
CA LEU A 433 -11.86 17.87 -26.54
C LEU A 433 -11.50 16.85 -27.63
N ARG A 434 -11.98 15.62 -27.43
CA ARG A 434 -11.85 14.48 -28.33
C ARG A 434 -13.16 13.69 -28.34
N ASP A 435 -13.60 13.15 -29.47
CA ASP A 435 -14.72 12.21 -29.49
C ASP A 435 -14.29 10.87 -28.85
N ALA A 436 -15.12 10.33 -27.97
CA ALA A 436 -14.97 9.03 -27.33
C ALA A 436 -14.93 7.87 -28.34
N ASN A 437 -15.40 8.10 -29.57
CA ASN A 437 -15.43 7.15 -30.67
C ASN A 437 -14.25 7.30 -31.66
N GLU A 438 -13.35 8.27 -31.47
CA GLU A 438 -12.13 8.41 -32.29
C GLU A 438 -11.17 7.23 -32.11
N GLU A 439 -10.49 6.83 -33.19
CA GLU A 439 -9.60 5.66 -33.22
C GLU A 439 -8.50 5.70 -32.15
N LYS A 440 -8.13 4.51 -31.64
CA LYS A 440 -7.22 4.34 -30.49
C LYS A 440 -5.88 5.05 -30.70
N GLU A 441 -5.58 5.97 -29.79
CA GLU A 441 -4.29 6.66 -29.73
C GLU A 441 -3.49 6.04 -28.58
N GLY A 442 -2.43 5.30 -28.91
CA GLY A 442 -1.63 4.59 -27.92
C GLY A 442 -2.16 3.19 -27.56
N SER A 443 -1.91 2.78 -26.32
CA SER A 443 -1.90 1.36 -25.91
C SER A 443 -3.25 0.80 -25.48
N PHE A 444 -4.25 1.65 -25.25
CA PHE A 444 -5.43 1.33 -24.43
C PHE A 444 -6.76 1.71 -25.10
N ASP A 445 -7.85 1.19 -24.54
CA ASP A 445 -9.23 1.51 -24.90
C ASP A 445 -9.81 2.44 -23.83
N LEU A 446 -10.48 3.53 -24.23
CA LEU A 446 -10.78 4.65 -23.33
C LEU A 446 -11.66 4.21 -22.15
N PHE A 447 -11.12 4.36 -20.93
CA PHE A 447 -11.75 3.95 -19.67
C PHE A 447 -12.10 2.45 -19.56
N THR A 448 -11.46 1.60 -20.35
CA THR A 448 -11.61 0.14 -20.22
C THR A 448 -10.63 -0.41 -19.19
N VAL A 449 -11.16 -1.20 -18.25
CA VAL A 449 -10.35 -1.93 -17.27
C VAL A 449 -9.39 -2.89 -18.01
N PRO A 450 -8.07 -2.78 -17.83
CA PRO A 450 -7.10 -3.68 -18.47
C PRO A 450 -7.27 -5.12 -17.96
N GLU A 451 -7.13 -6.10 -18.85
CA GLU A 451 -7.17 -7.52 -18.48
C GLU A 451 -6.02 -7.85 -17.53
N VAL A 452 -6.33 -8.44 -16.37
CA VAL A 452 -5.34 -8.80 -15.35
C VAL A 452 -4.74 -10.17 -15.70
N PRO A 453 -3.50 -10.26 -16.23
CA PRO A 453 -2.96 -11.53 -16.69
C PRO A 453 -2.63 -12.42 -15.50
N LEU A 454 -3.07 -13.68 -15.57
CA LEU A 454 -2.70 -14.71 -14.59
C LEU A 454 -1.18 -14.90 -14.54
N PHE A 455 -0.52 -14.79 -15.70
CA PHE A 455 0.93 -14.93 -15.84
C PHE A 455 1.54 -13.67 -16.49
N PRO A 456 2.26 -12.82 -15.73
CA PRO A 456 2.84 -11.59 -16.26
C PRO A 456 3.95 -11.83 -17.32
N PRO A 457 4.02 -11.01 -18.39
CA PRO A 457 4.91 -11.27 -19.53
C PRO A 457 6.40 -11.04 -19.24
N ASP A 458 6.75 -10.41 -18.13
CA ASP A 458 8.13 -10.25 -17.66
C ASP A 458 8.73 -11.56 -17.08
N THR A 459 7.87 -12.52 -16.73
CA THR A 459 8.18 -13.71 -15.95
C THR A 459 8.40 -14.93 -16.84
N SER A 460 9.19 -15.88 -16.35
CA SER A 460 9.37 -17.22 -16.92
C SER A 460 9.49 -18.26 -15.80
N PHE A 461 9.10 -19.50 -16.09
CA PHE A 461 9.31 -20.67 -15.23
C PHE A 461 10.28 -21.63 -15.91
N ASP A 462 11.37 -21.96 -15.22
CA ASP A 462 12.31 -23.00 -15.63
C ASP A 462 11.74 -24.39 -15.25
N ALA A 463 11.35 -25.17 -16.26
CA ALA A 463 10.73 -26.48 -16.08
C ALA A 463 11.72 -27.59 -15.66
N ASP A 464 13.03 -27.39 -15.84
CA ASP A 464 14.06 -28.32 -15.35
C ASP A 464 14.40 -28.05 -13.86
N MET A 465 13.99 -26.91 -13.32
CA MET A 465 14.14 -26.56 -11.91
C MET A 465 12.94 -26.97 -11.06
N LYS A 466 13.22 -27.53 -9.88
CA LYS A 466 12.19 -27.86 -8.89
C LYS A 466 11.64 -26.60 -8.22
N GLY A 467 10.32 -26.57 -8.01
CA GLY A 467 9.64 -25.60 -7.14
C GLY A 467 9.97 -25.70 -5.65
N GLU A 468 10.72 -26.72 -5.22
CA GLU A 468 11.25 -26.83 -3.85
C GLU A 468 12.35 -25.78 -3.59
N ILE A 469 12.04 -24.73 -2.82
CA ILE A 469 13.02 -23.69 -2.44
C ILE A 469 13.32 -23.80 -0.95
N ASP A 470 14.60 -23.87 -0.60
CA ASP A 470 15.04 -23.93 0.79
C ASP A 470 14.98 -22.53 1.44
N TYR A 471 14.37 -22.47 2.63
CA TYR A 471 14.20 -21.27 3.43
C TYR A 471 14.71 -21.46 4.86
N PHE A 472 15.09 -20.35 5.48
CA PHE A 472 15.44 -20.29 6.90
C PHE A 472 14.43 -19.41 7.66
N GLN A 473 14.00 -19.86 8.84
CA GLN A 473 13.19 -19.03 9.73
C GLN A 473 14.08 -18.37 10.79
N ALA A 474 14.15 -17.04 10.78
CA ALA A 474 14.91 -16.23 11.73
C ALA A 474 14.47 -16.42 13.19
N ARG A 475 15.32 -16.00 14.14
CA ARG A 475 14.93 -15.95 15.56
C ARG A 475 13.91 -14.84 15.84
N SER A 476 13.77 -13.86 14.94
CA SER A 476 12.70 -12.85 14.89
C SER A 476 11.41 -13.35 14.21
N GLY A 477 11.27 -14.66 13.93
CA GLY A 477 10.08 -15.25 13.31
C GLY A 477 10.05 -15.16 11.77
N HIS A 478 10.69 -14.13 11.20
CA HIS A 478 10.74 -13.82 9.76
C HIS A 478 11.22 -15.01 8.92
N ILE A 479 10.71 -15.13 7.69
CA ILE A 479 11.16 -16.11 6.69
C ILE A 479 12.19 -15.44 5.76
N VAL A 480 13.33 -16.10 5.52
CA VAL A 480 14.37 -15.62 4.60
C VAL A 480 14.80 -16.70 3.61
N VAL A 481 15.05 -16.29 2.37
CA VAL A 481 15.40 -17.14 1.21
C VAL A 481 16.60 -16.56 0.44
N LYS A 482 17.19 -17.32 -0.47
CA LYS A 482 18.40 -16.92 -1.21
C LYS A 482 18.19 -16.90 -2.74
N PRO A 483 17.69 -15.80 -3.32
CA PRO A 483 17.55 -15.65 -4.76
C PRO A 483 18.89 -15.36 -5.45
N LYS A 484 18.90 -15.43 -6.77
CA LYS A 484 19.96 -14.91 -7.64
C LYS A 484 19.53 -13.59 -8.26
N ILE A 485 20.46 -12.63 -8.40
CA ILE A 485 20.23 -11.36 -9.11
C ILE A 485 21.23 -11.25 -10.26
N ASN A 486 20.76 -10.91 -11.45
CA ASN A 486 21.54 -10.88 -12.70
C ASN A 486 22.29 -12.22 -12.95
N GLY A 487 21.65 -13.34 -12.60
CA GLY A 487 22.21 -14.70 -12.65
C GLY A 487 23.27 -15.05 -11.58
N LYS A 488 23.70 -14.08 -10.75
CA LYS A 488 24.69 -14.25 -9.69
C LYS A 488 24.03 -14.62 -8.37
N GLU A 489 24.66 -15.49 -7.58
CA GLU A 489 24.30 -15.69 -6.17
C GLU A 489 24.68 -14.46 -5.34
N ILE A 490 23.77 -14.00 -4.48
CA ILE A 490 24.00 -12.80 -3.66
C ILE A 490 24.66 -13.15 -2.31
N PRO A 491 25.52 -12.27 -1.75
CA PRO A 491 26.20 -12.47 -0.46
C PRO A 491 25.29 -12.17 0.74
N GLY A 492 24.12 -12.80 0.81
CA GLY A 492 23.15 -12.66 1.90
C GLY A 492 21.82 -13.36 1.63
N MET A 493 20.84 -13.14 2.51
CA MET A 493 19.45 -13.60 2.34
C MET A 493 18.52 -12.41 2.04
N MET A 494 17.37 -12.68 1.42
CA MET A 494 16.26 -11.72 1.33
C MET A 494 15.08 -12.22 2.16
N ILE A 495 14.33 -11.30 2.79
CA ILE A 495 13.08 -11.64 3.48
C ILE A 495 12.04 -12.07 2.43
N LEU A 496 11.28 -13.13 2.67
CA LEU A 496 10.10 -13.47 1.87
C LEU A 496 8.88 -12.92 2.60
N ASP A 497 8.33 -11.82 2.09
CA ASP A 497 7.55 -10.88 2.89
C ASP A 497 6.26 -10.47 2.20
N THR A 498 5.14 -11.06 2.60
CA THR A 498 3.83 -10.68 2.11
C THR A 498 3.41 -9.27 2.53
N GLY A 499 4.01 -8.70 3.59
CA GLY A 499 3.74 -7.33 4.06
C GLY A 499 4.49 -6.24 3.28
N ALA A 500 5.30 -6.60 2.28
CA ALA A 500 6.05 -5.65 1.45
C ALA A 500 5.39 -5.44 0.07
N SER A 501 5.15 -4.18 -0.30
CA SER A 501 4.47 -3.78 -1.55
C SER A 501 5.27 -4.00 -2.84
N GLY A 502 6.54 -4.42 -2.73
CA GLY A 502 7.42 -4.70 -3.86
C GLY A 502 8.82 -5.13 -3.40
N PHE A 503 9.78 -5.23 -4.31
CA PHE A 503 11.15 -5.56 -3.94
C PHE A 503 11.88 -4.44 -3.18
N VAL A 504 12.71 -4.85 -2.21
CA VAL A 504 13.64 -3.97 -1.51
C VAL A 504 15.06 -4.48 -1.66
N ILE A 505 16.04 -3.58 -1.79
CA ILE A 505 17.47 -3.90 -1.78
C ILE A 505 18.25 -2.96 -0.86
N THR A 506 19.28 -3.49 -0.19
CA THR A 506 20.24 -2.65 0.52
C THR A 506 21.12 -1.87 -0.46
N LYS A 507 21.41 -0.60 -0.17
CA LYS A 507 22.35 0.22 -0.98
C LYS A 507 23.65 -0.52 -1.28
N LYS A 508 24.22 -1.17 -0.26
CA LYS A 508 25.47 -1.93 -0.38
C LYS A 508 25.37 -3.02 -1.45
N LEU A 509 24.33 -3.85 -1.43
CA LEU A 509 24.18 -4.92 -2.43
C LEU A 509 23.92 -4.34 -3.83
N ALA A 510 23.15 -3.26 -3.95
CA ALA A 510 22.93 -2.60 -5.23
C ALA A 510 24.23 -2.02 -5.82
N ASP A 511 25.08 -1.41 -4.99
CA ASP A 511 26.40 -0.92 -5.39
C ASP A 511 27.38 -2.08 -5.68
N ASP A 512 27.39 -3.15 -4.89
CA ASP A 512 28.22 -4.36 -5.12
C ASP A 512 27.85 -5.10 -6.43
N LEU A 513 26.61 -4.94 -6.90
CA LEU A 513 26.08 -5.57 -8.12
C LEU A 513 26.12 -4.66 -9.36
N ASP A 514 26.54 -3.40 -9.21
CA ASP A 514 26.53 -2.36 -10.24
C ASP A 514 25.14 -2.07 -10.82
N LEU A 515 24.13 -1.94 -9.95
CA LEU A 515 22.75 -1.64 -10.33
C LEU A 515 22.53 -0.14 -10.51
N GLU A 516 21.97 0.24 -11.66
CA GLU A 516 21.60 1.62 -11.99
C GLU A 516 20.65 2.24 -10.95
N ALA A 517 20.86 3.52 -10.63
CA ALA A 517 20.18 4.23 -9.55
C ALA A 517 19.46 5.48 -10.06
N PHE A 518 18.13 5.49 -9.98
CA PHE A 518 17.27 6.52 -10.55
C PHE A 518 16.15 6.92 -9.57
N GLY A 519 15.44 8.01 -9.88
CA GLY A 519 14.38 8.55 -9.01
C GLY A 519 14.83 9.11 -7.65
N GLU A 520 13.85 9.62 -6.91
CA GLU A 520 13.95 10.18 -5.56
C GLU A 520 12.81 9.63 -4.69
N LEU A 521 13.12 8.60 -3.89
CA LEU A 521 12.24 8.06 -2.85
C LEU A 521 12.53 8.73 -1.49
N TYR A 522 11.56 8.70 -0.57
CA TYR A 522 11.72 9.21 0.79
C TYR A 522 11.24 8.16 1.78
N VAL A 523 12.18 7.50 2.45
CA VAL A 523 11.88 6.51 3.49
C VAL A 523 11.73 7.23 4.83
N ALA A 524 10.60 6.99 5.50
CA ALA A 524 10.30 7.55 6.82
C ALA A 524 11.18 6.91 7.90
N GLY A 525 12.29 7.58 8.24
CA GLY A 525 13.08 7.30 9.43
C GLY A 525 12.59 8.11 10.63
N VAL A 526 12.54 7.50 11.81
CA VAL A 526 11.99 8.11 13.05
C VAL A 526 12.79 9.34 13.53
N THR A 527 14.00 9.54 13.02
CA THR A 527 14.91 10.66 13.35
C THR A 527 15.20 11.59 12.16
N GLN A 528 15.31 11.05 10.94
CA GLN A 528 15.53 11.80 9.70
C GLN A 528 14.86 11.10 8.51
N LYS A 529 14.34 11.89 7.56
CA LYS A 529 13.87 11.41 6.26
C LYS A 529 15.08 11.00 5.42
N VAL A 530 15.22 9.72 5.11
CA VAL A 530 16.31 9.23 4.26
C VAL A 530 15.87 9.33 2.81
N LYS A 531 16.50 10.22 2.04
CA LYS A 531 16.38 10.20 0.58
C LYS A 531 16.98 8.89 0.08
N SER A 532 16.19 8.14 -0.67
CA SER A 532 16.58 6.89 -1.30
C SER A 532 16.28 6.93 -2.80
N GLN A 533 16.53 5.82 -3.49
CA GLN A 533 16.41 5.71 -4.94
C GLN A 533 15.77 4.37 -5.35
N PHE A 534 15.32 4.29 -6.60
CA PHE A 534 15.07 3.02 -7.24
C PHE A 534 16.36 2.41 -7.76
N ARG A 535 16.38 1.07 -7.88
CA ARG A 535 17.46 0.30 -8.52
C ARG A 535 16.89 -0.66 -9.55
N ARG A 536 17.50 -0.72 -10.74
CA ARG A 536 17.12 -1.68 -11.79
C ARG A 536 18.13 -2.82 -11.86
N ALA A 537 17.64 -4.05 -11.98
CA ALA A 537 18.47 -5.22 -12.30
C ALA A 537 17.94 -5.89 -13.58
N SER A 538 18.76 -6.65 -14.30
CA SER A 538 18.34 -7.34 -15.52
C SER A 538 17.47 -8.57 -15.23
N SER A 539 17.72 -9.27 -14.11
CA SER A 539 16.85 -10.34 -13.64
C SER A 539 16.94 -10.62 -12.13
N ILE A 540 15.89 -11.23 -11.59
CA ILE A 540 15.90 -11.94 -10.30
C ILE A 540 15.33 -13.34 -10.48
N GLN A 541 15.90 -14.34 -9.80
CA GLN A 541 15.46 -15.73 -9.85
C GLN A 541 15.36 -16.35 -8.45
N LEU A 542 14.26 -17.05 -8.16
CA LEU A 542 14.11 -17.90 -6.97
C LEU A 542 13.44 -19.23 -7.36
N GLY A 543 14.19 -20.33 -7.22
CA GLY A 543 13.77 -21.64 -7.74
C GLY A 543 13.51 -21.56 -9.25
N PRO A 544 12.36 -22.07 -9.75
CA PRO A 544 12.04 -22.03 -11.17
C PRO A 544 11.62 -20.63 -11.65
N VAL A 545 11.19 -19.72 -10.76
CA VAL A 545 10.68 -18.41 -11.14
C VAL A 545 11.84 -17.48 -11.49
N CYS A 546 11.85 -16.98 -12.72
CA CYS A 546 12.79 -15.95 -13.18
C CYS A 546 12.01 -14.75 -13.74
N MET A 547 12.29 -13.56 -13.19
CA MET A 547 11.68 -12.30 -13.59
C MET A 547 12.71 -11.40 -14.27
N ARG A 548 12.28 -10.69 -15.32
CA ARG A 548 13.12 -9.77 -16.11
C ARG A 548 12.87 -8.32 -15.71
N ASN A 549 13.93 -7.50 -15.79
CA ASN A 549 13.92 -6.07 -15.49
C ASN A 549 13.33 -5.64 -14.11
N PRO A 550 13.47 -6.43 -13.02
CA PRO A 550 12.86 -6.10 -11.72
C PRO A 550 13.32 -4.74 -11.18
N LEU A 551 12.35 -4.02 -10.61
CA LEU A 551 12.56 -2.78 -9.88
C LEU A 551 12.75 -3.08 -8.40
N PHE A 552 13.76 -2.50 -7.76
CA PHE A 552 13.93 -2.54 -6.31
C PHE A 552 13.85 -1.13 -5.73
N MET A 553 13.19 -0.98 -4.59
CA MET A 553 13.36 0.19 -3.73
C MET A 553 14.66 0.03 -2.92
N GLU A 554 15.55 1.02 -2.96
CA GLU A 554 16.69 1.04 -2.05
C GLU A 554 16.20 1.38 -0.63
N MET A 555 16.55 0.59 0.38
CA MET A 555 16.26 0.88 1.79
C MET A 555 17.37 0.37 2.70
N ASN A 556 17.48 0.92 3.91
CA ASN A 556 18.23 0.28 4.99
C ASN A 556 17.31 -0.63 5.81
N ILE A 557 17.67 -1.91 5.92
CA ILE A 557 16.96 -2.96 6.67
C ILE A 557 17.82 -3.53 7.83
N ASP A 558 18.94 -2.88 8.16
CA ASP A 558 19.83 -3.25 9.26
C ASP A 558 19.08 -3.40 10.59
N GLY A 559 19.27 -4.53 11.26
CA GLY A 559 18.72 -4.76 12.59
C GLY A 559 17.20 -5.01 12.65
N VAL A 560 16.50 -5.13 11.51
CA VAL A 560 15.13 -5.64 11.42
C VAL A 560 15.09 -7.14 11.75
N VAL A 561 15.87 -7.94 11.01
CA VAL A 561 15.94 -9.40 11.19
C VAL A 561 16.99 -9.78 12.22
N HIS A 562 16.70 -10.76 13.08
CA HIS A 562 17.65 -11.25 14.08
C HIS A 562 17.86 -12.77 14.00
N GLY A 563 19.13 -13.18 13.85
CA GLY A 563 19.53 -14.59 13.82
C GLY A 563 19.23 -15.31 12.50
N SER A 564 19.24 -14.59 11.37
CA SER A 564 19.47 -15.15 10.03
C SER A 564 20.88 -15.79 9.96
N PRO A 565 21.12 -16.83 9.12
CA PRO A 565 22.44 -17.45 8.96
C PRO A 565 23.46 -16.53 8.27
N GLU A 566 23.00 -15.70 7.32
CA GLU A 566 23.77 -14.70 6.58
C GLU A 566 23.13 -13.31 6.76
N PRO A 567 23.84 -12.20 6.44
CA PRO A 567 23.24 -10.87 6.43
C PRO A 567 21.98 -10.80 5.59
N VAL A 568 20.99 -10.02 6.02
CA VAL A 568 19.77 -9.79 5.23
C VAL A 568 20.00 -8.54 4.36
N VAL A 569 19.82 -8.70 3.05
CA VAL A 569 20.29 -7.74 2.03
C VAL A 569 19.20 -7.19 1.12
N GLY A 570 17.96 -7.66 1.28
CA GLY A 570 16.77 -7.17 0.58
C GLY A 570 15.48 -7.89 1.00
N ILE A 571 14.38 -7.64 0.28
CA ILE A 571 13.04 -8.20 0.53
C ILE A 571 12.39 -8.61 -0.81
N LEU A 572 11.69 -9.75 -0.80
CA LEU A 572 10.82 -10.25 -1.86
C LEU A 572 9.36 -10.00 -1.45
N GLY A 573 8.82 -8.87 -1.91
CA GLY A 573 7.44 -8.45 -1.67
C GLY A 573 6.45 -8.91 -2.75
N TYR A 574 5.33 -8.18 -2.85
CA TYR A 574 4.22 -8.40 -3.80
C TYR A 574 4.68 -8.81 -5.20
N ASP A 575 5.69 -8.14 -5.75
CA ASP A 575 6.27 -8.42 -7.06
C ASP A 575 6.45 -9.93 -7.32
N PHE A 576 7.03 -10.65 -6.36
CA PHE A 576 7.30 -12.08 -6.47
C PHE A 576 6.01 -12.91 -6.30
N PHE A 577 5.23 -12.64 -5.25
CA PHE A 577 3.99 -13.38 -4.97
C PHE A 577 2.95 -13.23 -6.09
N ARG A 578 2.86 -12.05 -6.71
CA ARG A 578 1.95 -11.76 -7.84
C ARG A 578 2.28 -12.56 -9.12
N ARG A 579 3.46 -13.20 -9.18
CA ARG A 579 3.96 -13.93 -10.35
C ARG A 579 4.03 -15.45 -10.17
N CYS A 580 3.67 -15.98 -9.00
CA CYS A 580 3.69 -17.41 -8.70
C CYS A 580 2.61 -17.80 -7.68
N VAL A 581 2.41 -19.11 -7.47
CA VAL A 581 1.70 -19.59 -6.27
C VAL A 581 2.73 -20.07 -5.25
N VAL A 582 2.67 -19.54 -4.03
CA VAL A 582 3.60 -19.90 -2.93
C VAL A 582 2.85 -20.74 -1.90
N GLU A 583 3.31 -21.96 -1.68
CA GLU A 583 2.81 -22.85 -0.63
C GLU A 583 3.88 -23.05 0.45
N MET A 584 3.52 -22.70 1.69
CA MET A 584 4.31 -22.94 2.89
C MET A 584 3.74 -24.14 3.65
N PRO A 585 4.51 -25.23 3.86
CA PRO A 585 4.08 -26.31 4.74
C PRO A 585 4.09 -25.89 6.21
N PRO A 586 3.26 -26.52 7.08
CA PRO A 586 3.29 -26.27 8.50
C PRO A 586 4.63 -26.69 9.11
N LEU A 587 5.01 -26.07 10.22
CA LEU A 587 6.14 -26.56 11.00
C LEU A 587 5.76 -27.86 11.71
N GLU A 588 6.45 -28.95 11.36
CA GLU A 588 6.50 -30.13 12.22
C GLU A 588 6.89 -29.68 13.64
N GLN A 589 6.01 -29.96 14.61
CA GLN A 589 6.16 -29.42 15.95
C GLN A 589 7.41 -30.02 16.62
N THR A 590 8.49 -29.24 16.65
CA THR A 590 9.56 -29.44 17.65
C THR A 590 8.99 -29.03 19.00
N VAL A 591 8.33 -29.98 19.66
CA VAL A 591 7.43 -29.74 20.81
C VAL A 591 8.17 -29.08 21.99
N LEU A 592 8.07 -27.75 22.10
CA LEU A 592 8.48 -26.98 23.29
C LEU A 592 7.46 -27.12 24.43
N ARG A 593 7.18 -28.37 24.83
CA ARG A 593 6.48 -28.66 26.09
C ARG A 593 7.41 -28.30 27.25
N SER A 594 6.92 -27.42 28.13
CA SER A 594 7.46 -27.13 29.47
C SER A 594 8.95 -26.75 29.55
N GLY A 595 9.23 -25.46 29.69
CA GLY A 595 10.51 -24.94 30.19
C GLY A 595 11.31 -24.14 29.16
N PHE A 596 11.94 -23.07 29.64
CA PHE A 596 12.82 -22.21 28.83
C PHE A 596 14.05 -22.98 28.32
N VAL A 597 14.01 -23.40 27.07
CA VAL A 597 15.21 -23.52 26.23
C VAL A 597 15.03 -22.53 25.07
N PRO A 598 15.81 -21.42 25.03
CA PRO A 598 15.75 -20.50 23.90
C PRO A 598 16.05 -21.24 22.59
N SER A 599 15.20 -21.04 21.56
CA SER A 599 15.35 -21.61 20.21
C SER A 599 16.64 -21.17 19.47
N SER A 600 17.56 -20.47 20.14
CA SER A 600 18.78 -19.88 19.59
C SER A 600 19.98 -20.84 19.51
N TYR A 601 19.84 -22.09 19.98
CA TYR A 601 20.96 -23.05 20.14
C TYR A 601 20.78 -24.41 19.43
N MET A 602 19.64 -24.64 18.77
CA MET A 602 19.47 -25.79 17.86
C MET A 602 19.58 -25.29 16.43
N PRO A 603 20.34 -25.95 15.53
CA PRO A 603 20.17 -25.70 14.10
C PRO A 603 18.73 -26.10 13.73
N ARG A 604 17.95 -25.13 13.23
CA ARG A 604 16.68 -25.46 12.59
C ARG A 604 17.02 -26.24 11.31
N PRO A 605 16.34 -27.38 11.02
CA PRO A 605 16.57 -28.08 9.77
C PRO A 605 16.27 -27.16 8.59
N GLU A 606 16.91 -27.41 7.44
CA GLU A 606 16.52 -26.80 6.18
C GLU A 606 15.05 -27.12 5.91
N ARG A 607 14.26 -26.09 5.59
CA ARG A 607 12.82 -26.21 5.33
C ARG A 607 12.53 -25.77 3.92
N LYS A 608 11.52 -26.36 3.29
CA LYS A 608 11.13 -26.05 1.93
C LYS A 608 9.82 -25.26 1.89
N ILE A 609 9.79 -24.21 1.08
CA ILE A 609 8.55 -23.72 0.48
C ILE A 609 8.40 -24.38 -0.90
N MET A 610 7.19 -24.47 -1.40
CA MET A 610 6.90 -24.86 -2.78
C MET A 610 6.45 -23.62 -3.56
N VAL A 611 6.97 -23.45 -4.76
CA VAL A 611 6.58 -22.37 -5.67
C VAL A 611 6.19 -22.96 -7.02
N TYR A 612 5.00 -22.59 -7.51
CA TYR A 612 4.37 -23.18 -8.68
C TYR A 612 3.99 -22.13 -9.73
N ASP A 613 3.95 -22.58 -10.99
CA ASP A 613 3.36 -21.86 -12.10
C ASP A 613 1.85 -21.68 -11.84
N PRO A 614 1.32 -20.44 -11.82
CA PRO A 614 -0.08 -20.22 -11.51
C PRO A 614 -1.03 -20.80 -12.57
N THR A 615 -0.58 -21.01 -13.81
CA THR A 615 -1.37 -21.66 -14.85
C THR A 615 -1.60 -23.15 -14.58
N GLN A 616 -0.63 -23.82 -13.93
CA GLN A 616 -0.63 -25.27 -13.68
C GLN A 616 -1.18 -25.66 -12.29
N TYR A 617 -1.25 -24.72 -11.34
CA TYR A 617 -1.48 -25.04 -9.92
C TYR A 617 -2.77 -25.83 -9.61
N GLU A 618 -3.87 -25.58 -10.34
CA GLU A 618 -5.15 -26.28 -10.10
C GLU A 618 -5.07 -27.79 -10.38
N GLU A 619 -4.24 -28.21 -11.34
CA GLU A 619 -4.00 -29.63 -11.68
C GLU A 619 -3.04 -30.29 -10.68
N LEU A 620 -2.09 -29.53 -10.13
CA LEU A 620 -1.12 -30.02 -9.15
C LEU A 620 -1.71 -30.17 -7.74
N ASN A 621 -2.70 -29.35 -7.38
CA ASN A 621 -3.22 -29.24 -6.02
C ASN A 621 -4.33 -30.26 -5.66
N HIS A 622 -4.59 -31.26 -6.52
CA HIS A 622 -5.58 -32.31 -6.28
C HIS A 622 -5.42 -33.03 -4.93
N LYS A 623 -4.20 -33.08 -4.37
CA LYS A 623 -3.91 -33.65 -3.04
C LYS A 623 -4.70 -32.99 -1.90
N TYR A 624 -5.08 -31.72 -2.04
CA TYR A 624 -5.68 -30.91 -0.98
C TYR A 624 -7.05 -30.32 -1.32
N ALA A 625 -7.59 -30.58 -2.52
CA ALA A 625 -8.87 -30.05 -3.02
C ALA A 625 -9.99 -30.02 -1.95
N ASP A 626 -10.27 -31.15 -1.30
CA ASP A 626 -11.35 -31.29 -0.31
C ASP A 626 -11.12 -30.52 1.00
N LYS A 627 -9.90 -30.03 1.25
CA LYS A 627 -9.52 -29.26 2.46
C LYS A 627 -9.45 -27.74 2.22
N LEU A 628 -9.46 -27.28 0.96
CA LEU A 628 -9.13 -25.90 0.62
C LEU A 628 -10.34 -24.96 0.78
N VAL A 629 -10.40 -24.29 1.93
CA VAL A 629 -11.30 -23.14 2.13
C VAL A 629 -10.60 -21.88 1.62
N TRP A 630 -10.68 -21.67 0.30
CA TRP A 630 -10.23 -20.44 -0.35
C TRP A 630 -10.97 -19.22 0.20
N LYS A 631 -10.25 -18.11 0.28
CA LYS A 631 -10.75 -16.76 0.56
C LYS A 631 -10.13 -15.75 -0.38
N ASP A 632 -10.94 -14.83 -0.85
CA ASP A 632 -10.50 -13.72 -1.69
C ASP A 632 -9.67 -12.74 -0.84
N LEU A 633 -8.61 -12.21 -1.45
CA LEU A 633 -7.73 -11.21 -0.88
C LEU A 633 -8.17 -9.83 -1.35
N GLN A 634 -8.31 -8.90 -0.41
CA GLN A 634 -8.30 -7.48 -0.71
C GLN A 634 -6.84 -7.03 -0.85
N LEU A 635 -6.57 -6.08 -1.75
CA LEU A 635 -5.26 -5.43 -1.85
C LEU A 635 -5.39 -3.97 -1.40
N VAL A 636 -4.42 -3.51 -0.62
CA VAL A 636 -4.22 -2.08 -0.32
C VAL A 636 -2.72 -1.83 -0.36
N ALA A 637 -2.25 -0.79 -1.06
CA ALA A 637 -0.84 -0.56 -1.35
C ALA A 637 -0.12 -1.80 -1.94
N ASN A 638 -0.84 -2.60 -2.73
CA ASN A 638 -0.42 -3.93 -3.23
C ASN A 638 -0.02 -4.97 -2.14
N VAL A 639 -0.38 -4.81 -0.86
CA VAL A 639 -0.19 -5.86 0.15
C VAL A 639 -1.52 -6.57 0.51
N PRO A 640 -1.50 -7.89 0.80
CA PRO A 640 -2.68 -8.72 0.92
C PRO A 640 -3.40 -8.54 2.25
N HIS A 641 -4.72 -8.47 2.17
CA HIS A 641 -5.60 -8.34 3.31
C HIS A 641 -6.73 -9.39 3.26
N ILE A 642 -7.08 -9.94 4.42
CA ILE A 642 -8.12 -10.96 4.58
C ILE A 642 -9.03 -10.64 5.76
N TYR A 643 -10.32 -10.93 5.62
CA TYR A 643 -11.25 -10.87 6.73
C TYR A 643 -11.04 -12.04 7.70
N ALA A 644 -10.87 -11.71 8.98
CA ALA A 644 -10.75 -12.67 10.07
C ALA A 644 -11.66 -12.28 11.24
N THR A 645 -12.16 -13.30 11.95
CA THR A 645 -13.04 -13.17 13.10
C THR A 645 -12.25 -13.40 14.38
N PHE A 646 -12.37 -12.52 15.38
CA PHE A 646 -11.65 -12.64 16.66
C PHE A 646 -12.54 -12.30 17.86
N GLY A 647 -12.13 -12.76 19.04
CA GLY A 647 -12.78 -12.42 20.31
C GLY A 647 -11.79 -12.08 21.41
N LYS A 648 -12.11 -11.06 22.22
CA LYS A 648 -11.36 -10.67 23.43
C LYS A 648 -11.71 -11.61 24.59
N ASP A 649 -10.77 -11.89 25.49
CA ASP A 649 -11.07 -12.69 26.68
C ASP A 649 -11.66 -11.79 27.79
N SER A 650 -12.97 -11.91 28.05
CA SER A 650 -13.78 -10.95 28.83
C SER A 650 -13.51 -10.88 30.35
N LYS A 651 -12.37 -11.42 30.81
CA LYS A 651 -12.09 -11.69 32.23
C LYS A 651 -11.60 -10.48 33.03
N ASN A 652 -11.26 -9.35 32.40
CA ASN A 652 -10.66 -8.19 33.07
C ASN A 652 -11.64 -7.14 33.65
N GLY A 653 -12.95 -7.41 33.67
CA GLY A 653 -13.75 -7.00 34.85
C GLY A 653 -15.02 -6.17 34.69
N SER A 654 -15.90 -6.48 33.73
CA SER A 654 -17.29 -5.95 33.73
C SER A 654 -18.39 -7.01 33.60
N ALA A 655 -18.05 -8.29 33.44
CA ALA A 655 -18.99 -9.42 33.28
C ALA A 655 -19.78 -9.78 34.56
N LYS A 656 -20.64 -8.85 35.01
CA LYS A 656 -21.88 -9.17 35.72
C LYS A 656 -22.98 -9.31 34.66
N ASP A 657 -23.91 -10.22 34.90
CA ASP A 657 -25.10 -10.45 34.07
C ASP A 657 -24.82 -10.91 32.62
N GLY A 658 -24.09 -12.03 32.47
CA GLY A 658 -24.33 -13.02 31.42
C GLY A 658 -24.27 -12.58 29.95
N GLY A 659 -23.53 -11.52 29.64
CA GLY A 659 -23.40 -11.00 28.27
C GLY A 659 -22.88 -12.03 27.26
N GLU A 660 -23.37 -11.94 26.04
CA GLU A 660 -22.88 -12.71 24.89
C GLU A 660 -21.41 -12.33 24.60
N GLU A 661 -20.63 -13.26 24.07
CA GLU A 661 -19.22 -13.01 23.78
C GLU A 661 -19.09 -12.06 22.58
N GLU A 662 -18.36 -10.96 22.75
CA GLU A 662 -18.18 -9.98 21.69
C GLU A 662 -17.25 -10.54 20.59
N GLU A 663 -17.87 -10.95 19.49
CA GLU A 663 -17.23 -11.43 18.27
C GLU A 663 -17.06 -10.27 17.29
N HIS A 664 -15.82 -10.03 16.87
CA HIS A 664 -15.48 -8.96 15.94
C HIS A 664 -15.02 -9.55 14.60
N LEU A 665 -15.56 -9.04 13.50
CA LEU A 665 -15.07 -9.27 12.14
C LEU A 665 -14.25 -8.06 11.70
N ALA A 666 -13.00 -8.27 11.28
CA ALA A 666 -12.15 -7.20 10.78
C ALA A 666 -11.21 -7.66 9.67
N LEU A 667 -10.64 -6.68 8.95
CA LEU A 667 -9.71 -6.88 7.85
C LEU A 667 -8.27 -6.80 8.36
N PHE A 668 -7.46 -7.84 8.13
CA PHE A 668 -6.06 -7.91 8.57
C PHE A 668 -5.12 -8.16 7.40
N MET A 669 -3.97 -7.50 7.42
CA MET A 669 -2.86 -7.78 6.51
C MET A 669 -2.32 -9.19 6.77
N LEU A 670 -1.91 -9.90 5.72
CA LEU A 670 -1.11 -11.13 5.87
C LEU A 670 0.36 -10.76 5.74
N ASP A 671 1.14 -10.94 6.80
CA ASP A 671 2.52 -10.45 6.89
C ASP A 671 3.50 -11.56 7.33
N SER A 672 4.29 -12.07 6.38
CA SER A 672 5.35 -13.06 6.62
C SER A 672 6.72 -12.47 6.96
N GLY A 673 6.88 -11.15 6.84
CA GLY A 673 7.99 -10.41 7.44
C GLY A 673 7.82 -10.27 8.95
N ALA A 674 6.62 -9.88 9.40
CA ALA A 674 6.29 -9.73 10.82
C ALA A 674 6.36 -11.06 11.59
N GLY A 675 6.90 -10.98 12.81
CA GLY A 675 7.02 -12.13 13.70
C GLY A 675 7.22 -11.74 15.16
N GLY A 676 7.21 -12.74 16.04
CA GLY A 676 7.23 -12.59 17.50
C GLY A 676 5.84 -12.49 18.15
N ALA A 677 4.77 -12.56 17.35
CA ALA A 677 3.37 -12.60 17.77
C ALA A 677 2.55 -13.41 16.76
N GLY A 678 1.35 -13.85 17.11
CA GLY A 678 0.43 -14.45 16.13
C GLY A 678 -0.36 -13.39 15.34
N ILE A 679 -0.66 -12.27 16.00
CA ILE A 679 -1.41 -11.13 15.45
C ILE A 679 -0.87 -9.83 16.06
N MET A 680 -0.90 -8.73 15.32
CA MET A 680 -0.67 -7.39 15.86
C MET A 680 -1.80 -6.44 15.47
N PHE A 681 -2.24 -5.60 16.40
CA PHE A 681 -3.25 -4.57 16.19
C PHE A 681 -2.61 -3.18 16.21
N HIS A 682 -2.97 -2.34 15.25
CA HIS A 682 -2.54 -0.93 15.22
C HIS A 682 -3.39 -0.05 16.16
N ALA A 683 -2.98 1.21 16.31
CA ALA A 683 -3.48 2.07 17.36
C ALA A 683 -4.96 2.42 17.23
N ARG A 684 -5.47 2.65 16.01
CA ARG A 684 -6.90 2.91 15.79
C ARG A 684 -7.74 1.68 16.16
N ALA A 685 -7.34 0.50 15.70
CA ALA A 685 -8.04 -0.75 16.01
C ALA A 685 -8.08 -1.06 17.51
N SER A 686 -7.00 -0.75 18.24
CA SER A 686 -6.98 -0.88 19.70
C SER A 686 -8.01 0.01 20.41
N GLN A 687 -8.40 1.14 19.81
CA GLN A 687 -9.42 2.04 20.33
C GLN A 687 -10.83 1.63 19.85
N GLU A 688 -10.96 1.31 18.55
CA GLU A 688 -12.20 0.88 17.89
C GLU A 688 -12.81 -0.38 18.55
N TYR A 689 -11.98 -1.39 18.80
CA TYR A 689 -12.38 -2.65 19.46
C TYR A 689 -12.06 -2.69 20.97
N GLN A 690 -11.72 -1.54 21.58
CA GLN A 690 -11.48 -1.40 23.03
C GLN A 690 -10.54 -2.50 23.61
N LEU A 691 -9.45 -2.80 22.90
CA LEU A 691 -8.62 -3.99 23.16
C LEU A 691 -7.80 -3.89 24.45
N LEU A 692 -7.54 -2.68 24.94
CA LEU A 692 -6.80 -2.38 26.17
C LEU A 692 -7.72 -1.75 27.21
N GLU A 693 -7.53 -2.10 28.48
CA GLU A 693 -8.21 -1.43 29.58
C GLU A 693 -7.59 -0.05 29.86
N PRO A 694 -8.34 0.94 30.41
CA PRO A 694 -7.81 2.27 30.73
C PRO A 694 -6.56 2.26 31.63
N SER A 695 -6.47 1.29 32.55
CA SER A 695 -5.31 1.10 33.44
C SER A 695 -4.07 0.53 32.71
N GLU A 696 -4.25 -0.13 31.57
CA GLU A 696 -3.16 -0.61 30.71
C GLU A 696 -2.63 0.53 29.84
N LEU A 697 -3.51 1.41 29.36
CA LEU A 697 -3.15 2.65 28.67
C LEU A 697 -2.31 3.61 29.55
N GLU A 698 -2.58 3.66 30.85
CA GLU A 698 -1.78 4.43 31.82
C GLU A 698 -0.45 3.76 32.22
N SER A 699 -0.32 2.43 32.04
CA SER A 699 0.81 1.65 32.60
C SER A 699 1.96 1.41 31.62
N LEU A 700 3.02 2.22 31.75
CA LEU A 700 4.26 2.02 30.99
C LEU A 700 5.11 0.80 31.43
N SER A 701 4.76 0.08 32.52
CA SER A 701 5.63 -0.99 33.05
C SER A 701 5.69 -2.24 32.18
N ASN A 702 4.66 -2.49 31.36
CA ASN A 702 4.50 -3.72 30.59
C ASN A 702 4.75 -3.52 29.08
N THR A 703 5.18 -2.32 28.65
CA THR A 703 5.33 -2.01 27.22
C THR A 703 6.57 -2.67 26.61
N LYS A 704 6.39 -3.40 25.50
CA LYS A 704 7.49 -3.82 24.61
C LYS A 704 7.69 -2.79 23.49
N SER A 705 8.84 -2.87 22.82
CA SER A 705 9.20 -1.99 21.70
C SER A 705 9.44 -2.84 20.45
N ILE A 706 8.66 -2.60 19.38
CA ILE A 706 8.81 -3.26 18.08
C ILE A 706 9.64 -2.37 17.15
N ARG A 707 10.40 -2.98 16.24
CA ARG A 707 11.07 -2.30 15.13
C ARG A 707 10.47 -2.74 13.80
N GLY A 708 10.35 -1.80 12.87
CA GLY A 708 10.15 -2.06 11.44
C GLY A 708 11.31 -1.47 10.63
N ILE A 709 11.20 -1.54 9.31
CA ILE A 709 12.15 -0.92 8.37
C ILE A 709 12.19 0.60 8.61
N GLY A 710 13.37 1.22 8.51
CA GLY A 710 13.57 2.65 8.79
C GLY A 710 13.73 3.04 10.27
N GLY A 711 13.53 2.12 11.22
CA GLY A 711 13.76 2.36 12.65
C GLY A 711 15.23 2.20 13.05
N GLU A 712 15.94 3.29 13.35
CA GLU A 712 17.29 3.23 13.90
C GLU A 712 17.32 2.50 15.26
N ALA A 713 18.47 1.91 15.60
CA ALA A 713 18.65 1.22 16.89
C ALA A 713 18.45 2.14 18.12
N SER A 714 18.63 3.45 17.92
CA SER A 714 18.43 4.56 18.86
C SER A 714 16.97 5.04 18.97
N SER A 715 16.15 4.85 17.94
CA SER A 715 14.94 5.67 17.71
C SER A 715 13.65 5.08 18.28
N GLY A 716 13.69 4.62 19.54
CA GLY A 716 12.51 4.38 20.38
C GLY A 716 11.31 3.68 19.71
N GLY A 717 11.52 2.45 19.21
CA GLY A 717 10.54 1.68 18.43
C GLY A 717 9.16 1.51 19.09
N MET A 718 8.14 1.29 18.25
CA MET A 718 6.71 1.36 18.57
C MET A 718 6.33 0.63 19.87
N LYS A 719 5.61 1.32 20.75
CA LYS A 719 5.16 0.76 22.03
C LYS A 719 3.92 -0.11 21.87
N VAL A 720 4.05 -1.38 22.24
CA VAL A 720 2.95 -2.35 22.34
C VAL A 720 2.78 -2.87 23.75
N ILE A 721 1.56 -3.30 24.05
CA ILE A 721 1.28 -4.22 25.16
C ILE A 721 1.18 -5.64 24.58
N GLU A 722 1.74 -6.61 25.28
CA GLU A 722 1.56 -8.03 24.97
C GLU A 722 0.35 -8.58 25.72
N GLY A 723 -0.59 -9.14 24.97
CA GLY A 723 -1.81 -9.75 25.48
C GLY A 723 -2.11 -11.07 24.77
N LYS A 724 -3.35 -11.52 24.91
CA LYS A 724 -3.89 -12.65 24.13
C LYS A 724 -5.30 -12.36 23.65
N MET A 725 -5.58 -12.67 22.40
CA MET A 725 -6.97 -12.85 21.94
C MET A 725 -7.46 -14.23 22.40
N LYS A 726 -8.75 -14.32 22.77
CA LYS A 726 -9.38 -15.60 23.11
C LYS A 726 -9.25 -16.56 21.93
N TYR A 727 -9.59 -16.08 20.73
CA TYR A 727 -9.40 -16.81 19.49
C TYR A 727 -9.19 -15.87 18.29
N LEU A 728 -8.68 -16.44 17.19
CA LEU A 728 -8.71 -15.89 15.84
C LEU A 728 -9.18 -17.00 14.87
N GLN A 729 -10.02 -16.66 13.91
CA GLN A 729 -10.53 -17.58 12.89
C GLN A 729 -10.39 -16.94 11.50
N VAL A 730 -9.65 -17.61 10.61
CA VAL A 730 -9.24 -17.09 9.30
C VAL A 730 -9.12 -18.25 8.30
N SER A 731 -9.65 -18.08 7.09
CA SER A 731 -9.62 -19.08 6.01
C SER A 731 -10.03 -20.52 6.39
N GLY A 732 -10.90 -20.69 7.38
CA GLY A 732 -11.32 -22.01 7.90
C GLY A 732 -10.46 -22.58 9.03
N ALA A 733 -9.24 -22.07 9.23
CA ALA A 733 -8.42 -22.37 10.41
C ALA A 733 -8.91 -21.57 11.63
N ARG A 734 -8.78 -22.14 12.84
CA ARG A 734 -9.14 -21.50 14.10
C ARG A 734 -8.06 -21.72 15.16
N PHE A 735 -7.62 -20.62 15.75
CA PHE A 735 -6.55 -20.58 16.75
C PHE A 735 -7.10 -20.05 18.07
N GLU A 736 -6.79 -20.72 19.18
CA GLU A 736 -7.22 -20.34 20.53
C GLU A 736 -6.03 -19.80 21.33
N ASN A 737 -6.26 -18.83 22.22
CA ASN A 737 -5.25 -18.18 23.07
C ASN A 737 -4.10 -17.51 22.29
N VAL A 738 -4.42 -16.88 21.16
CA VAL A 738 -3.46 -16.28 20.21
C VAL A 738 -2.67 -15.15 20.87
N LEU A 739 -1.33 -15.23 20.81
CA LEU A 739 -0.43 -14.19 21.27
C LEU A 739 -0.60 -12.92 20.42
N SER A 740 -0.97 -11.81 21.06
CA SER A 740 -1.29 -10.54 20.38
C SER A 740 -0.43 -9.39 20.88
N LEU A 741 0.10 -8.57 19.97
CA LEU A 741 0.73 -7.29 20.32
C LEU A 741 -0.20 -6.14 19.93
N ILE A 742 -0.49 -5.23 20.87
CA ILE A 742 -1.51 -4.20 20.71
C ILE A 742 -0.85 -2.83 20.84
N ALA A 743 -0.93 -2.01 19.78
CA ALA A 743 -0.24 -0.71 19.70
C ALA A 743 -0.94 0.39 20.53
N MET A 744 -0.16 1.16 21.30
CA MET A 744 -0.67 2.22 22.18
C MET A 744 -0.67 3.63 21.56
N GLY A 745 -0.54 3.76 20.23
CA GLY A 745 -0.50 5.06 19.53
C GLY A 745 0.66 5.16 18.53
N GLY A 746 0.31 5.34 17.25
CA GLY A 746 1.18 5.28 16.09
C GLY A 746 1.61 3.86 15.71
N GLY A 747 1.84 3.63 14.41
CA GLY A 747 2.52 2.46 13.84
C GLY A 747 1.60 1.33 13.33
N PHE A 748 2.03 0.73 12.22
CA PHE A 748 1.36 -0.34 11.44
C PHE A 748 -0.06 -0.05 10.95
N ASP A 749 -0.50 1.21 11.00
CA ASP A 749 -1.80 1.63 10.49
C ASP A 749 -1.65 2.02 9.01
N LEU A 750 -1.67 1.02 8.11
CA LEU A 750 -1.52 1.23 6.65
C LEU A 750 -2.80 1.74 5.99
N SER A 751 -3.97 1.46 6.57
CA SER A 751 -5.26 1.68 5.92
C SER A 751 -6.38 1.90 6.93
N LEU A 752 -7.31 2.80 6.62
CA LEU A 752 -8.50 3.07 7.44
C LEU A 752 -9.45 1.87 7.54
N HIS A 753 -9.40 0.95 6.57
CA HIS A 753 -10.24 -0.24 6.54
C HIS A 753 -9.74 -1.40 7.40
N THR A 754 -8.45 -1.39 7.77
CA THR A 754 -7.80 -2.52 8.45
C THR A 754 -7.85 -2.42 9.97
N ALA A 755 -7.57 -3.54 10.64
CA ALA A 755 -7.40 -3.65 12.08
C ALA A 755 -5.97 -4.01 12.54
N GLY A 756 -5.11 -4.46 11.63
CA GLY A 756 -3.76 -4.93 11.96
C GLY A 756 -3.23 -5.97 10.98
N MET A 757 -2.39 -6.87 11.47
CA MET A 757 -1.68 -7.89 10.69
C MET A 757 -1.70 -9.27 11.38
N ILE A 758 -1.78 -10.34 10.58
CA ILE A 758 -1.58 -11.74 10.96
C ILE A 758 -0.15 -12.12 10.56
N CYS A 759 0.62 -12.63 11.53
CA CYS A 759 2.08 -12.71 11.41
C CYS A 759 2.60 -14.12 11.08
N ALA A 760 3.87 -14.21 10.70
CA ALA A 760 4.55 -15.47 10.37
C ALA A 760 4.37 -16.55 11.45
N ASP A 761 4.53 -16.24 12.74
CA ASP A 761 4.43 -17.21 13.85
C ASP A 761 3.03 -17.86 13.98
N LEU A 762 1.96 -17.28 13.41
CA LEU A 762 0.67 -17.95 13.29
C LEU A 762 0.56 -18.73 11.99
N MET A 763 0.94 -18.11 10.87
CA MET A 763 0.83 -18.71 9.53
C MET A 763 1.59 -20.04 9.43
N VAL A 764 2.82 -20.12 9.97
CA VAL A 764 3.63 -21.35 9.92
C VAL A 764 3.07 -22.51 10.77
N GLN A 765 1.99 -22.33 11.52
CA GLN A 765 1.29 -23.42 12.23
C GLN A 765 0.32 -24.19 11.32
N CYS A 766 0.13 -23.75 10.08
CA CYS A 766 -0.74 -24.35 9.07
C CYS A 766 0.03 -24.58 7.77
N ARG A 767 -0.54 -25.39 6.85
CA ARG A 767 -0.22 -25.23 5.44
C ARG A 767 -0.86 -23.93 4.98
N VAL A 768 -0.10 -23.06 4.33
CA VAL A 768 -0.56 -21.73 3.89
C VAL A 768 -0.26 -21.59 2.41
N ILE A 769 -1.24 -21.11 1.64
CA ILE A 769 -1.13 -20.96 0.19
C ILE A 769 -1.51 -19.53 -0.20
N PHE A 770 -0.60 -18.86 -0.90
CA PHE A 770 -0.77 -17.54 -1.49
C PHE A 770 -0.87 -17.69 -3.01
N ASP A 771 -2.04 -17.38 -3.58
CA ASP A 771 -2.31 -17.35 -5.02
C ASP A 771 -2.77 -15.92 -5.38
N TYR A 772 -1.84 -14.97 -5.29
CA TYR A 772 -2.07 -13.57 -5.71
C TYR A 772 -2.44 -13.46 -7.21
N PRO A 773 -1.93 -14.30 -8.13
CA PRO A 773 -2.41 -14.35 -9.52
C PRO A 773 -3.93 -14.50 -9.66
N ARG A 774 -4.59 -15.18 -8.71
CA ARG A 774 -6.06 -15.26 -8.59
C ARG A 774 -6.64 -14.48 -7.39
N ARG A 775 -5.86 -13.56 -6.82
CA ARG A 775 -6.19 -12.75 -5.63
C ARG A 775 -6.83 -13.56 -4.50
N ARG A 776 -6.28 -14.74 -4.17
CA ARG A 776 -6.87 -15.66 -3.17
C ARG A 776 -5.83 -16.32 -2.26
N PHE A 777 -6.32 -16.82 -1.13
CA PHE A 777 -5.53 -17.40 -0.04
C PHE A 777 -6.24 -18.60 0.59
N ALA A 778 -5.48 -19.55 1.13
CA ALA A 778 -6.01 -20.68 1.89
C ALA A 778 -5.09 -21.07 3.06
N MET A 779 -5.70 -21.56 4.15
CA MET A 779 -5.00 -22.19 5.27
C MET A 779 -5.58 -23.58 5.56
N ILE A 780 -4.71 -24.56 5.78
CA ILE A 780 -5.10 -25.91 6.22
C ILE A 780 -4.42 -26.20 7.55
N GLN A 781 -5.23 -26.47 8.57
CA GLN A 781 -4.81 -26.73 9.94
C GLN A 781 -4.85 -28.24 10.24
N GLY A 782 -3.86 -28.75 10.98
CA GLY A 782 -3.86 -30.15 11.44
C GLY A 782 -3.45 -31.17 10.36
N GLU A 783 -2.32 -30.91 9.68
CA GLU A 783 -1.57 -31.95 8.94
C GLU A 783 -0.50 -32.60 9.83
#